data_AF-A0A9E4B445-F1
#
_entry.id   AF-A0A9E4B445-F1
#
_cell.length_a   1.000
_cell.length_b   1.000
_cell.length_c   1.000
_cell.angle_alpha   90.00
_cell.angle_beta   90.00
_cell.angle_gamma   90.00
#
_symmetry.space_group_name_H-M   'P 1'
#
loop_
_entity.id
_entity.type
_entity.pdbx_description
1 polymer ?
#
loop_
_entity_poly.entity_id
_entity_poly.type
_entity_poly.pdbx_seq_one_letter_code
_entity_poly.pdbx_strand_id
1 'polypeptide(L)'
;MATALTGAAACGDARPGEWMEEDGHRWRELSRASGAAGGGYSRLDAAARGIDFVYAVSVEDRTSNRILAEGQGAAVGDVNGDGLADIVLAGFQQPVRLYINQGDWRFSKAPGGTLPEVAMARGVTLADANGDGHLDMFLAVHGAPNRLLSGDGTGSFTDGGPLGSHSRGSVTFAVADIDSDGDLDAYASNYKTARVDDQFPPEMLDIGLVTRDGDTVSVPERLQEVYDQHYRIEFDGRFVRRFELGEADELYINQGGGMFRAVDPLEVLEGEPLSGDPAWGLAAKFADWNGDGNADLYVANDFATPDRIWLGRGDGSFEEAPWQAVRTTSLSSMAVAAADLDRDGHVDLLTTDMLAREPDERRTQTHGFEALPDPPGQIRERVQVNRNTLQLNRGDGTFSEAAYQMGLPASGWSWAALALDADLDGWQDILIATGHLWNQLDGDASARISQIPNPPARQALAMLPALRQENVAFLGGPGGFRPAAPEWGWGGEEDITHGLAAGDLDQDGDLDVIATRFGEPPVLYRNESSSPRILVRLAGRPPNTRGIGARITLTGPDSVVQLRLISAGGDYLSSSDPVASLAALAEESRLRVIWPGGAVTELGGIRANREYELHQPPPGPTPPAGSKGHLDSRSPLADPWFEDVSALLGHVHTDTTHHRRSLQPLLPLALDRLGPGVTWADPDSDGDADLVVGAGAGGVVVMIPNRHGEPAGGGFGAEIPLTEVLEVDAATLLPLPRDGAGEPGFPVRFGAGLTMGIGSRETGGVSAGPMSAADIDLDGVLDLFVGGREMPGRYPRAADSYILRSGSRPDPRLSEPFRSLGLVSGSLFTDIDLDGDPDLALALEWGPPTVFLNDGAGGFTDATERLGLAGLSGRWNGIAAADFNGDGRQDLALSAWGNNLDLPSTYSVVHGDFNRDGVWDVVEVDPGGYPLRGRDALVRPWPLGEAGPGLPELVTVSYADFAARPLAQSLPAAASAQRLTASTLLHTVLLAETGQGGELRFRAVPLPAGAQRSPAFGIAAADLDGDGNEDLLLAQNSYGGRPGTPRYDGGRSLWLRGDGRGNFEAVENAGIAVYGDARAVALADYGQDGRVDVAIGVNGGATRLYRNLRARPGLRVSPPVRPGAAALAVGTRLRVIYDDGRLGPAREIRMGEGYRAVNEVAQTLGLGGGVPAALQVTWPGGVVDTLTVTPGQPELVLPEPPG
;
A
#
# COMPACT_ATOMS: atom_id res chain seq x y z
N MET A 1 5.65 -25.70 -74.11
CA MET A 1 6.51 -26.40 -73.11
C MET A 1 6.93 -25.38 -72.08
N ALA A 2 6.24 -25.36 -70.94
CA ALA A 2 6.67 -24.85 -69.63
C ALA A 2 5.43 -24.98 -68.73
N THR A 3 5.40 -26.05 -67.95
CA THR A 3 4.26 -26.45 -67.13
C THR A 3 4.27 -25.64 -65.84
N ALA A 4 3.09 -25.11 -65.48
CA ALA A 4 2.82 -24.42 -64.23
C ALA A 4 3.00 -25.36 -63.02
N LEU A 5 3.64 -24.85 -61.96
CA LEU A 5 3.57 -25.39 -60.61
C LEU A 5 2.98 -24.30 -59.73
N THR A 6 1.65 -24.35 -59.59
CA THR A 6 0.91 -23.68 -58.53
C THR A 6 1.16 -24.44 -57.23
N GLY A 7 2.10 -23.96 -56.42
CA GLY A 7 2.18 -24.32 -55.01
C GLY A 7 1.29 -23.39 -54.23
N ALA A 8 0.08 -23.84 -53.88
CA ALA A 8 -0.66 -23.23 -52.79
C ALA A 8 0.11 -23.51 -51.49
N ALA A 9 0.76 -22.49 -50.94
CA ALA A 9 1.26 -22.54 -49.58
C ALA A 9 0.03 -22.51 -48.67
N ALA A 10 -0.37 -23.68 -48.17
CA ALA A 10 -1.26 -23.75 -47.02
C ALA A 10 -0.50 -23.16 -45.83
N CYS A 11 -0.96 -22.01 -45.33
CA CYS A 11 -0.64 -21.58 -43.96
C CYS A 11 -1.42 -22.51 -43.05
N GLY A 12 -0.78 -23.59 -42.60
CA GLY A 12 -1.18 -24.33 -41.42
C GLY A 12 -0.14 -24.04 -40.36
N ASP A 13 -0.58 -23.60 -39.19
CA ASP A 13 0.30 -23.40 -38.05
C ASP A 13 1.02 -24.72 -37.74
N ALA A 14 2.33 -24.64 -37.48
CA ALA A 14 3.16 -25.81 -37.27
C ALA A 14 2.68 -26.53 -35.99
N ARG A 15 2.50 -27.85 -36.03
CA ARG A 15 2.20 -28.64 -34.82
C ARG A 15 3.43 -28.72 -33.92
N PRO A 16 3.26 -28.82 -32.59
CA PRO A 16 4.39 -29.04 -31.68
C PRO A 16 5.13 -30.33 -32.01
N GLY A 17 6.41 -30.38 -31.61
CA GLY A 17 7.29 -31.52 -31.83
C GLY A 17 6.87 -32.78 -31.06
N GLU A 18 7.53 -33.91 -31.35
CA GLU A 18 7.37 -35.14 -30.56
C GLU A 18 7.97 -34.97 -29.16
N TRP A 19 7.38 -35.65 -28.16
CA TRP A 19 7.90 -35.69 -26.80
C TRP A 19 9.24 -36.45 -26.75
N MET A 20 10.21 -35.84 -26.08
CA MET A 20 11.52 -36.40 -25.78
C MET A 20 11.59 -36.73 -24.29
N GLU A 21 11.81 -37.99 -23.97
CA GLU A 21 11.88 -38.50 -22.60
C GLU A 21 13.28 -38.32 -22.02
N GLU A 22 13.37 -37.79 -20.79
CA GLU A 22 14.58 -37.66 -19.99
C GLU A 22 14.32 -38.19 -18.56
N ASP A 23 15.36 -38.24 -17.72
CA ASP A 23 15.18 -38.70 -16.35
C ASP A 23 14.41 -37.65 -15.53
N GLY A 24 13.26 -38.04 -14.98
CA GLY A 24 12.39 -37.17 -14.17
C GLY A 24 11.59 -36.10 -14.90
N HIS A 25 11.67 -36.02 -16.23
CA HIS A 25 10.88 -35.08 -17.03
C HIS A 25 10.85 -35.49 -18.52
N ARG A 26 9.94 -34.87 -19.28
CA ARG A 26 9.96 -34.91 -20.75
C ARG A 26 9.78 -33.51 -21.32
N TRP A 27 10.22 -33.29 -22.55
CA TRP A 27 10.06 -32.01 -23.24
C TRP A 27 9.70 -32.16 -24.71
N ARG A 28 9.07 -31.16 -25.30
CA ARG A 28 8.84 -31.05 -26.76
C ARG A 28 9.08 -29.64 -27.25
N GLU A 29 9.35 -29.48 -28.54
CA GLU A 29 9.44 -28.15 -29.16
C GLU A 29 8.05 -27.55 -29.32
N LEU A 30 7.90 -26.29 -28.89
CA LEU A 30 6.70 -25.50 -29.16
C LEU A 30 6.72 -25.02 -30.62
N SER A 31 5.54 -24.85 -31.18
CA SER A 31 5.39 -24.20 -32.47
C SER A 31 5.91 -22.75 -32.40
N ARG A 32 6.44 -22.23 -33.51
CA ARG A 32 6.87 -20.83 -33.53
C ARG A 32 5.63 -19.95 -33.66
N ALA A 33 5.33 -19.16 -32.62
CA ALA A 33 4.33 -18.11 -32.68
C ALA A 33 4.52 -17.22 -33.93
N SER A 34 3.42 -16.92 -34.60
CA SER A 34 3.38 -16.13 -35.84
C SER A 34 3.09 -14.64 -35.63
N GLY A 35 3.05 -14.20 -34.36
CA GLY A 35 2.64 -12.86 -33.97
C GLY A 35 3.75 -11.80 -33.92
N ALA A 36 3.46 -10.68 -33.26
CA ALA A 36 4.31 -9.48 -33.24
C ALA A 36 5.30 -9.48 -32.07
N ALA A 37 6.37 -8.69 -32.18
CA ALA A 37 7.28 -8.44 -31.06
C ALA A 37 6.63 -7.41 -30.11
N GLY A 38 6.46 -7.77 -28.83
CA GLY A 38 5.78 -6.94 -27.82
C GLY A 38 4.39 -7.43 -27.38
N GLY A 39 3.97 -8.62 -27.82
CA GLY A 39 2.73 -9.27 -27.35
C GLY A 39 1.43 -8.65 -27.86
N GLY A 40 0.33 -9.01 -27.19
CA GLY A 40 -1.03 -8.57 -27.48
C GLY A 40 -1.98 -9.73 -27.72
N TYR A 41 -3.26 -9.42 -27.88
CA TYR A 41 -4.31 -10.39 -28.16
C TYR A 41 -5.03 -10.09 -29.46
N SER A 42 -5.39 -11.14 -30.20
CA SER A 42 -6.39 -11.03 -31.26
C SER A 42 -7.72 -11.65 -30.84
N ARG A 43 -8.79 -10.90 -31.08
CA ARG A 43 -10.15 -11.35 -30.80
C ARG A 43 -10.62 -12.34 -31.86
N LEU A 44 -11.10 -13.50 -31.43
CA LEU A 44 -11.72 -14.51 -32.27
C LEU A 44 -13.20 -14.66 -31.92
N ASP A 45 -14.05 -14.73 -32.95
CA ASP A 45 -15.48 -15.01 -32.81
C ASP A 45 -15.69 -16.48 -32.40
N ALA A 46 -16.03 -16.72 -31.14
CA ALA A 46 -16.19 -18.05 -30.59
C ALA A 46 -17.33 -18.84 -31.27
N ALA A 47 -18.41 -18.18 -31.69
CA ALA A 47 -19.52 -18.84 -32.38
C ALA A 47 -19.08 -19.36 -33.76
N ALA A 48 -18.28 -18.57 -34.48
CA ALA A 48 -17.66 -19.01 -35.73
C ALA A 48 -16.66 -20.18 -35.54
N ARG A 49 -16.16 -20.37 -34.32
CA ARG A 49 -15.28 -21.48 -33.94
C ARG A 49 -16.02 -22.68 -33.34
N GLY A 50 -17.35 -22.63 -33.22
CA GLY A 50 -18.18 -23.74 -32.74
C GLY A 50 -18.64 -23.62 -31.28
N ILE A 51 -18.37 -22.49 -30.63
CA ILE A 51 -18.81 -22.20 -29.25
C ILE A 51 -20.03 -21.26 -29.28
N ASP A 52 -21.22 -21.83 -29.15
CA ASP A 52 -22.52 -21.16 -29.29
C ASP A 52 -23.24 -20.89 -27.96
N PHE A 53 -22.54 -20.97 -26.84
CA PHE A 53 -23.13 -20.76 -25.51
C PHE A 53 -23.56 -19.30 -25.34
N VAL A 54 -24.79 -19.06 -24.88
CA VAL A 54 -25.29 -17.70 -24.61
C VAL A 54 -25.98 -17.69 -23.26
N TYR A 55 -25.51 -16.82 -22.38
CA TYR A 55 -26.13 -16.56 -21.08
C TYR A 55 -27.22 -15.49 -21.23
N ALA A 56 -28.48 -15.91 -21.20
CA ALA A 56 -29.62 -15.04 -21.44
C ALA A 56 -30.74 -15.29 -20.42
N VAL A 57 -30.55 -14.80 -19.19
CA VAL A 57 -31.62 -14.74 -18.19
C VAL A 57 -32.67 -13.71 -18.62
N SER A 58 -33.94 -14.06 -18.48
CA SER A 58 -35.04 -13.19 -18.91
C SER A 58 -35.06 -11.86 -18.14
N VAL A 59 -35.55 -10.80 -18.78
CA VAL A 59 -35.70 -9.48 -18.11
C VAL A 59 -36.60 -9.58 -16.89
N GLU A 60 -37.66 -10.40 -16.95
CA GLU A 60 -38.57 -10.63 -15.83
C GLU A 60 -37.87 -11.29 -14.64
N ASP A 61 -37.07 -12.33 -14.89
CA ASP A 61 -36.36 -13.05 -13.83
C ASP A 61 -35.29 -12.16 -13.18
N ARG A 62 -34.43 -11.52 -13.97
CA ARG A 62 -33.34 -10.68 -13.42
C ARG A 62 -33.83 -9.38 -12.77
N THR A 63 -35.05 -8.94 -13.04
CA THR A 63 -35.67 -7.80 -12.33
C THR A 63 -36.54 -8.22 -11.15
N SER A 64 -36.75 -9.54 -10.97
CA SER A 64 -37.37 -10.14 -9.79
C SER A 64 -36.34 -10.65 -8.79
N ASN A 65 -35.17 -11.10 -9.28
CA ASN A 65 -34.00 -11.42 -8.48
C ASN A 65 -32.75 -10.90 -9.21
N ARG A 66 -32.18 -9.81 -8.72
CA ARG A 66 -31.08 -9.13 -9.42
C ARG A 66 -29.78 -9.93 -9.47
N ILE A 67 -29.59 -10.87 -8.54
CA ILE A 67 -28.43 -11.77 -8.52
C ILE A 67 -28.37 -12.64 -9.79
N LEU A 68 -29.51 -12.89 -10.43
CA LEU A 68 -29.55 -13.60 -11.71
C LEU A 68 -28.98 -12.78 -12.89
N ALA A 69 -28.54 -11.54 -12.67
CA ALA A 69 -27.75 -10.79 -13.65
C ALA A 69 -26.24 -11.01 -13.50
N GLU A 70 -25.80 -11.61 -12.38
CA GLU A 70 -24.42 -11.58 -11.89
C GLU A 70 -23.77 -12.97 -11.97
N GLY A 71 -23.73 -13.63 -13.14
CA GLY A 71 -22.84 -14.78 -13.23
C GLY A 71 -22.97 -15.76 -14.39
N GLN A 72 -21.82 -15.98 -15.02
CA GLN A 72 -21.48 -17.13 -15.85
C GLN A 72 -19.96 -17.32 -15.76
N GLY A 73 -19.54 -18.58 -15.76
CA GLY A 73 -18.15 -18.98 -15.53
C GLY A 73 -17.61 -19.81 -16.68
N ALA A 74 -16.29 -19.89 -16.77
CA ALA A 74 -15.58 -20.73 -17.73
C ALA A 74 -14.47 -21.52 -17.04
N ALA A 75 -14.26 -22.77 -17.46
CA ALA A 75 -13.08 -23.53 -17.10
C ALA A 75 -12.34 -24.01 -18.35
N VAL A 76 -11.01 -23.99 -18.28
CA VAL A 76 -10.12 -24.47 -19.34
C VAL A 76 -9.28 -25.62 -18.80
N GLY A 77 -9.16 -26.71 -19.56
CA GLY A 77 -8.33 -27.86 -19.20
C GLY A 77 -8.53 -29.04 -20.14
N ASP A 78 -7.52 -29.91 -20.28
CA ASP A 78 -7.60 -31.12 -21.10
C ASP A 78 -8.38 -32.23 -20.37
N VAL A 79 -9.67 -32.37 -20.70
CA VAL A 79 -10.57 -33.32 -20.03
C VAL A 79 -10.64 -34.69 -20.73
N ASN A 80 -10.01 -34.82 -21.90
CA ASN A 80 -10.07 -36.03 -22.74
C ASN A 80 -8.68 -36.68 -22.97
N GLY A 81 -7.62 -36.08 -22.45
CA GLY A 81 -6.25 -36.57 -22.48
C GLY A 81 -5.57 -36.52 -23.86
N ASP A 82 -6.10 -35.74 -24.82
CA ASP A 82 -5.52 -35.61 -26.16
C ASP A 82 -4.43 -34.53 -26.26
N GLY A 83 -4.19 -33.81 -25.16
CA GLY A 83 -3.20 -32.75 -25.03
C GLY A 83 -3.69 -31.37 -25.45
N LEU A 84 -4.92 -31.22 -25.96
CA LEU A 84 -5.53 -29.93 -26.26
C LEU A 84 -6.42 -29.50 -25.08
N ALA A 85 -6.28 -28.26 -24.64
CA ALA A 85 -7.15 -27.73 -23.61
C ALA A 85 -8.59 -27.55 -24.15
N ASP A 86 -9.57 -28.10 -23.43
CA ASP A 86 -10.99 -28.01 -23.72
C ASP A 86 -11.65 -26.89 -22.90
N ILE A 87 -12.89 -26.53 -23.24
CA ILE A 87 -13.62 -25.41 -22.60
C ILE A 87 -14.95 -25.89 -22.00
N VAL A 88 -15.19 -25.54 -20.74
CA VAL A 88 -16.47 -25.75 -20.05
C VAL A 88 -17.11 -24.40 -19.73
N LEU A 89 -18.42 -24.27 -19.97
CA LEU A 89 -19.19 -23.04 -19.70
C LEU A 89 -20.40 -23.34 -18.82
N ALA A 90 -20.59 -22.51 -17.80
CA ALA A 90 -21.69 -22.58 -16.83
C ALA A 90 -22.40 -21.21 -16.71
N GLY A 91 -23.71 -21.23 -16.44
CA GLY A 91 -24.50 -20.02 -16.24
C GLY A 91 -25.96 -20.35 -15.91
N PHE A 92 -26.67 -19.44 -15.25
CA PHE A 92 -28.05 -19.66 -14.84
C PHE A 92 -28.99 -19.99 -16.00
N GLN A 93 -29.98 -20.84 -15.68
CA GLN A 93 -31.06 -21.27 -16.55
C GLN A 93 -30.56 -21.95 -17.85
N GLN A 94 -29.30 -22.36 -17.90
CA GLN A 94 -28.67 -23.10 -18.99
C GLN A 94 -27.95 -24.32 -18.42
N PRO A 95 -28.03 -25.49 -19.07
CA PRO A 95 -27.18 -26.62 -18.71
C PRO A 95 -25.70 -26.28 -18.97
N VAL A 96 -24.82 -26.78 -18.09
CA VAL A 96 -23.36 -26.76 -18.30
C VAL A 96 -23.02 -27.38 -19.66
N ARG A 97 -22.08 -26.78 -20.39
CA ARG A 97 -21.66 -27.26 -21.71
C ARG A 97 -20.15 -27.46 -21.77
N LEU A 98 -19.74 -28.59 -22.34
CA LEU A 98 -18.37 -28.90 -22.70
C LEU A 98 -18.16 -28.73 -24.21
N TYR A 99 -17.08 -28.06 -24.57
CA TYR A 99 -16.62 -27.84 -25.94
C TYR A 99 -15.24 -28.45 -26.09
N ILE A 100 -15.16 -29.53 -26.88
CA ILE A 100 -13.93 -30.25 -27.16
C ILE A 100 -13.13 -29.53 -28.23
N ASN A 101 -11.87 -29.23 -27.94
CA ASN A 101 -10.92 -28.61 -28.86
C ASN A 101 -10.47 -29.64 -29.92
N GLN A 102 -10.61 -29.28 -31.19
CA GLN A 102 -10.22 -30.12 -32.32
C GLN A 102 -8.90 -29.69 -32.95
N GLY A 103 -8.21 -28.72 -32.35
CA GLY A 103 -7.08 -28.00 -32.92
C GLY A 103 -7.51 -26.94 -33.94
N ASP A 104 -6.54 -26.14 -34.38
CA ASP A 104 -6.73 -25.04 -35.35
C ASP A 104 -7.89 -24.10 -34.96
N TRP A 105 -8.05 -23.85 -33.65
CA TRP A 105 -9.11 -23.00 -33.09
C TRP A 105 -10.53 -23.43 -33.51
N ARG A 106 -10.78 -24.75 -33.59
CA ARG A 106 -12.10 -25.32 -33.86
C ARG A 106 -12.56 -26.12 -32.66
N PHE A 107 -13.80 -25.90 -32.25
CA PHE A 107 -14.39 -26.55 -31.10
C PHE A 107 -15.67 -27.28 -31.50
N SER A 108 -15.90 -28.44 -30.91
CA SER A 108 -17.16 -29.16 -31.04
C SER A 108 -17.81 -29.35 -29.69
N LYS A 109 -19.09 -28.99 -29.59
CA LYS A 109 -19.90 -29.30 -28.42
C LYS A 109 -19.93 -30.81 -28.17
N ALA A 110 -19.67 -31.22 -26.93
CA ALA A 110 -19.76 -32.61 -26.52
C ALA A 110 -21.17 -33.19 -26.76
N PRO A 111 -21.29 -34.49 -27.10
CA PRO A 111 -22.59 -35.13 -27.31
C PRO A 111 -23.52 -35.05 -26.08
N GLY A 112 -24.83 -35.23 -26.30
CA GLY A 112 -25.78 -35.30 -25.19
C GLY A 112 -25.58 -36.55 -24.33
N GLY A 113 -25.68 -36.40 -23.00
CA GLY A 113 -25.47 -37.48 -22.01
C GLY A 113 -24.06 -37.54 -21.42
N THR A 114 -23.14 -36.73 -21.94
CA THR A 114 -21.75 -36.56 -21.46
C THR A 114 -21.64 -35.75 -20.16
N LEU A 115 -22.64 -34.89 -19.90
CA LEU A 115 -22.78 -34.08 -18.69
C LEU A 115 -24.22 -34.20 -18.14
N PRO A 116 -24.43 -34.18 -16.81
CA PRO A 116 -25.75 -34.08 -16.21
C PRO A 116 -26.36 -32.68 -16.42
N GLU A 117 -27.70 -32.60 -16.45
CA GLU A 117 -28.41 -31.31 -16.55
C GLU A 117 -28.46 -30.59 -15.21
N VAL A 118 -27.50 -29.69 -14.96
CA VAL A 118 -27.46 -28.82 -13.78
C VAL A 118 -27.71 -27.37 -14.21
N ALA A 119 -28.97 -26.93 -14.18
CA ALA A 119 -29.41 -25.66 -14.80
C ALA A 119 -29.09 -24.37 -14.00
N MET A 120 -28.66 -24.49 -12.74
CA MET A 120 -28.32 -23.34 -11.87
C MET A 120 -26.84 -23.31 -11.48
N ALA A 121 -25.99 -24.07 -12.17
CA ALA A 121 -24.55 -23.97 -12.01
C ALA A 121 -24.04 -22.68 -12.65
N ARG A 122 -23.30 -21.86 -11.90
CA ARG A 122 -22.73 -20.59 -12.38
C ARG A 122 -21.22 -20.53 -12.34
N GLY A 123 -20.60 -21.23 -11.38
CA GLY A 123 -19.16 -21.38 -11.28
C GLY A 123 -18.73 -22.80 -11.62
N VAL A 124 -17.57 -22.92 -12.24
CA VAL A 124 -16.99 -24.22 -12.64
C VAL A 124 -15.49 -24.23 -12.36
N THR A 125 -15.00 -25.32 -11.78
CA THR A 125 -13.57 -25.54 -11.53
C THR A 125 -13.17 -26.95 -11.94
N LEU A 126 -12.06 -27.07 -12.67
CA LEU A 126 -11.47 -28.36 -13.05
C LEU A 126 -10.26 -28.69 -12.16
N ALA A 127 -10.28 -29.87 -11.55
CA ALA A 127 -9.16 -30.42 -10.79
C ALA A 127 -9.29 -31.95 -10.70
N ASP A 128 -8.18 -32.67 -10.58
CA ASP A 128 -8.22 -34.12 -10.32
C ASP A 128 -8.50 -34.34 -8.83
N ALA A 129 -9.77 -34.51 -8.46
CA ALA A 129 -10.21 -34.58 -7.08
C ALA A 129 -10.04 -35.99 -6.49
N ASN A 130 -9.93 -37.01 -7.34
CA ASN A 130 -9.88 -38.41 -6.93
C ASN A 130 -8.49 -39.05 -7.10
N GLY A 131 -7.56 -38.36 -7.78
CA GLY A 131 -6.17 -38.74 -7.95
C GLY A 131 -5.92 -39.77 -9.05
N ASP A 132 -6.85 -39.96 -9.99
CA ASP A 132 -6.73 -40.94 -11.08
C ASP A 132 -5.99 -40.41 -12.32
N GLY A 133 -5.63 -39.14 -12.33
CA GLY A 133 -4.96 -38.45 -13.44
C GLY A 133 -5.91 -37.74 -14.41
N HIS A 134 -7.23 -37.84 -14.20
CA HIS A 134 -8.24 -37.20 -15.02
C HIS A 134 -8.83 -35.96 -14.32
N LEU A 135 -9.24 -34.97 -15.10
CA LEU A 135 -9.87 -33.77 -14.52
C LEU A 135 -11.32 -34.07 -14.14
N ASP A 136 -11.65 -33.81 -12.88
CA ASP A 136 -13.01 -33.77 -12.36
C ASP A 136 -13.56 -32.34 -12.39
N MET A 137 -14.87 -32.18 -12.21
CA MET A 137 -15.55 -30.88 -12.30
C MET A 137 -16.32 -30.55 -11.02
N PHE A 138 -15.88 -29.49 -10.32
CA PHE A 138 -16.63 -28.87 -9.25
C PHE A 138 -17.61 -27.84 -9.83
N LEU A 139 -18.88 -27.93 -9.44
CA LEU A 139 -19.93 -27.00 -9.86
C LEU A 139 -20.50 -26.26 -8.66
N ALA A 140 -20.37 -24.93 -8.69
CA ALA A 140 -21.03 -24.02 -7.75
C ALA A 140 -22.48 -23.80 -8.22
N VAL A 141 -23.43 -24.29 -7.43
CA VAL A 141 -24.85 -24.32 -7.80
C VAL A 141 -25.64 -23.33 -6.95
N HIS A 142 -26.36 -22.42 -7.60
CA HIS A 142 -27.16 -21.41 -6.93
C HIS A 142 -28.52 -21.97 -6.49
N GLY A 143 -28.80 -21.91 -5.19
CA GLY A 143 -30.06 -22.35 -4.59
C GLY A 143 -30.25 -23.88 -4.51
N ALA A 144 -29.17 -24.65 -4.70
CA ALA A 144 -29.16 -26.10 -4.54
C ALA A 144 -27.76 -26.57 -4.09
N PRO A 145 -27.60 -27.82 -3.60
CA PRO A 145 -26.28 -28.29 -3.18
C PRO A 145 -25.29 -28.34 -4.34
N ASN A 146 -24.04 -27.99 -4.05
CA ASN A 146 -22.91 -28.09 -4.97
C ASN A 146 -22.68 -29.54 -5.46
N ARG A 147 -21.97 -29.69 -6.58
CA ARG A 147 -21.75 -31.00 -7.23
C ARG A 147 -20.28 -31.22 -7.55
N LEU A 148 -19.86 -32.48 -7.50
CA LEU A 148 -18.63 -32.97 -8.09
C LEU A 148 -19.00 -33.98 -9.18
N LEU A 149 -18.49 -33.77 -10.39
CA LEU A 149 -18.64 -34.70 -11.50
C LEU A 149 -17.29 -35.36 -11.77
N SER A 150 -17.24 -36.69 -11.70
CA SER A 150 -16.01 -37.45 -11.93
C SER A 150 -15.77 -37.64 -13.42
N GLY A 151 -14.61 -37.24 -13.91
CA GLY A 151 -14.20 -37.39 -15.31
C GLY A 151 -13.58 -38.76 -15.57
N ASP A 152 -13.85 -39.36 -16.73
CA ASP A 152 -13.26 -40.66 -17.12
C ASP A 152 -12.04 -40.53 -18.04
N GLY A 153 -11.56 -39.30 -18.25
CA GLY A 153 -10.46 -39.00 -19.15
C GLY A 153 -10.80 -39.14 -20.64
N THR A 154 -12.06 -39.34 -21.02
CA THR A 154 -12.53 -39.37 -22.42
C THR A 154 -13.42 -38.18 -22.76
N GLY A 155 -13.45 -37.18 -21.88
CA GLY A 155 -14.38 -36.06 -21.94
C GLY A 155 -15.80 -36.40 -21.49
N SER A 156 -15.99 -37.51 -20.77
CA SER A 156 -17.29 -37.91 -20.21
C SER A 156 -17.27 -37.85 -18.68
N PHE A 157 -18.39 -37.41 -18.09
CA PHE A 157 -18.50 -37.13 -16.65
C PHE A 157 -19.67 -37.88 -16.02
N THR A 158 -19.44 -38.43 -14.83
CA THR A 158 -20.46 -39.07 -14.01
C THR A 158 -20.77 -38.20 -12.81
N ASP A 159 -22.05 -37.92 -12.55
CA ASP A 159 -22.48 -37.18 -11.35
C ASP A 159 -22.22 -38.01 -10.09
N GLY A 160 -21.26 -37.57 -9.27
CA GLY A 160 -20.94 -38.18 -7.97
C GLY A 160 -21.97 -37.86 -6.89
N GLY A 161 -22.91 -36.95 -7.18
CA GLY A 161 -23.94 -36.48 -6.25
C GLY A 161 -23.58 -35.17 -5.56
N PRO A 162 -24.40 -34.75 -4.59
CA PRO A 162 -24.17 -33.51 -3.85
C PRO A 162 -22.95 -33.58 -2.92
N LEU A 163 -22.11 -32.53 -2.91
CA LEU A 163 -20.98 -32.40 -1.97
C LEU A 163 -21.43 -32.06 -0.53
N GLY A 164 -22.64 -31.51 -0.38
CA GLY A 164 -23.23 -31.14 0.91
C GLY A 164 -24.76 -31.14 0.85
N SER A 165 -25.43 -30.60 1.87
CA SER A 165 -26.91 -30.54 1.91
C SER A 165 -27.49 -29.13 1.83
N HIS A 166 -26.65 -28.10 1.82
CA HIS A 166 -27.11 -26.71 1.82
C HIS A 166 -27.52 -26.24 0.43
N SER A 167 -28.45 -25.29 0.37
CA SER A 167 -28.94 -24.67 -0.88
C SER A 167 -28.63 -23.18 -0.87
N ARG A 168 -27.35 -22.84 -0.99
CA ARG A 168 -26.83 -21.47 -0.87
C ARG A 168 -26.65 -20.80 -2.24
N GLY A 169 -26.37 -19.50 -2.25
CA GLY A 169 -26.01 -18.72 -3.41
C GLY A 169 -24.55 -18.93 -3.83
N SER A 170 -24.14 -20.18 -4.07
CA SER A 170 -22.73 -20.53 -4.33
C SER A 170 -22.16 -19.88 -5.58
N VAL A 171 -20.88 -19.49 -5.52
CA VAL A 171 -20.21 -18.65 -6.51
C VAL A 171 -19.03 -19.37 -7.15
N THR A 172 -17.96 -19.56 -6.38
CA THR A 172 -16.65 -19.94 -6.88
C THR A 172 -16.10 -21.06 -6.01
N PHE A 173 -15.44 -22.04 -6.63
CA PHE A 173 -14.66 -23.06 -5.94
C PHE A 173 -13.17 -22.71 -6.00
N ALA A 174 -12.47 -22.94 -4.89
CA ALA A 174 -11.01 -22.94 -4.81
C ALA A 174 -10.56 -24.28 -4.22
N VAL A 175 -9.48 -24.84 -4.77
CA VAL A 175 -9.03 -26.20 -4.45
C VAL A 175 -7.55 -26.19 -4.03
N ALA A 176 -7.23 -26.86 -2.92
CA ALA A 176 -5.88 -27.02 -2.39
C ALA A 176 -5.82 -28.21 -1.42
N ASP A 177 -4.63 -28.73 -1.15
CA ASP A 177 -4.37 -29.68 -0.06
C ASP A 177 -4.12 -28.87 1.23
N ILE A 178 -5.09 -28.85 2.15
CA ILE A 178 -5.04 -27.98 3.34
C ILE A 178 -4.57 -28.71 4.61
N ASP A 179 -4.56 -30.04 4.62
CA ASP A 179 -4.12 -30.88 5.75
C ASP A 179 -2.86 -31.71 5.46
N SER A 180 -2.22 -31.47 4.32
CA SER A 180 -0.96 -32.08 3.87
C SER A 180 -1.04 -33.60 3.74
N ASP A 181 -2.22 -34.15 3.47
CA ASP A 181 -2.41 -35.58 3.20
C ASP A 181 -2.26 -35.95 1.70
N GLY A 182 -2.21 -34.93 0.84
CA GLY A 182 -2.04 -35.04 -0.61
C GLY A 182 -3.35 -35.10 -1.39
N ASP A 183 -4.48 -35.28 -0.74
CA ASP A 183 -5.81 -35.16 -1.34
C ASP A 183 -6.18 -33.68 -1.49
N LEU A 184 -6.91 -33.35 -2.56
CA LEU A 184 -7.34 -31.97 -2.80
C LEU A 184 -8.67 -31.70 -2.08
N ASP A 185 -8.68 -30.72 -1.19
CA ASP A 185 -9.85 -30.17 -0.51
C ASP A 185 -10.45 -29.00 -1.30
N ALA A 186 -11.71 -28.65 -0.98
CA ALA A 186 -12.44 -27.63 -1.72
C ALA A 186 -13.12 -26.63 -0.80
N TYR A 187 -12.95 -25.34 -1.11
CA TYR A 187 -13.65 -24.23 -0.49
C TYR A 187 -14.62 -23.60 -1.49
N ALA A 188 -15.87 -23.37 -1.09
CA ALA A 188 -16.88 -22.71 -1.90
C ALA A 188 -17.33 -21.40 -1.25
N SER A 189 -17.13 -20.29 -1.96
CA SER A 189 -17.68 -18.99 -1.55
C SER A 189 -19.18 -18.91 -1.86
N ASN A 190 -19.92 -18.26 -0.97
CA ASN A 190 -21.36 -18.08 -1.08
C ASN A 190 -21.72 -16.60 -0.99
N TYR A 191 -22.57 -16.16 -1.93
CA TYR A 191 -23.09 -14.80 -1.95
C TYR A 191 -24.44 -14.75 -1.25
N LYS A 192 -25.54 -14.79 -2.02
CA LYS A 192 -26.90 -14.96 -1.51
C LYS A 192 -27.81 -15.50 -2.60
N THR A 193 -28.90 -16.19 -2.26
CA THR A 193 -29.86 -16.63 -3.28
C THR A 193 -30.73 -15.49 -3.83
N ALA A 194 -31.04 -14.49 -3.01
CA ALA A 194 -31.76 -13.27 -3.41
C ALA A 194 -31.49 -12.13 -2.42
N ARG A 195 -31.45 -10.89 -2.92
CA ARG A 195 -31.39 -9.68 -2.08
C ARG A 195 -32.69 -9.53 -1.27
N VAL A 196 -32.61 -8.94 -0.09
CA VAL A 196 -33.81 -8.68 0.73
C VAL A 196 -34.73 -7.66 0.06
N ASP A 197 -34.16 -6.64 -0.59
CA ASP A 197 -34.90 -5.62 -1.35
C ASP A 197 -35.72 -6.20 -2.53
N ASP A 198 -35.36 -7.40 -3.00
CA ASP A 198 -36.08 -8.09 -4.07
C ASP A 198 -37.20 -9.00 -3.52
N GLN A 199 -37.14 -9.36 -2.23
CA GLN A 199 -38.04 -10.32 -1.58
C GLN A 199 -39.17 -9.65 -0.78
N PHE A 200 -38.91 -8.48 -0.20
CA PHE A 200 -39.84 -7.81 0.71
C PHE A 200 -40.23 -6.42 0.21
N PRO A 201 -41.46 -5.96 0.51
CA PRO A 201 -41.92 -4.65 0.06
C PRO A 201 -41.23 -3.52 0.86
N PRO A 202 -41.01 -2.33 0.26
CA PRO A 202 -40.26 -1.23 0.90
C PRO A 202 -40.80 -0.81 2.27
N GLU A 203 -42.11 -0.93 2.52
CA GLU A 203 -42.73 -0.55 3.79
C GLU A 203 -42.34 -1.48 4.96
N MET A 204 -41.85 -2.70 4.68
CA MET A 204 -41.28 -3.59 5.69
C MET A 204 -39.79 -3.31 5.94
N LEU A 205 -39.13 -2.69 4.97
CA LEU A 205 -37.70 -2.41 4.96
C LEU A 205 -37.38 -0.96 5.34
N ASP A 206 -38.37 -0.16 5.75
CA ASP A 206 -38.15 1.23 6.14
C ASP A 206 -37.35 1.32 7.45
N ILE A 207 -36.14 1.90 7.37
CA ILE A 207 -35.25 2.11 8.53
C ILE A 207 -35.87 3.03 9.59
N GLY A 208 -36.82 3.89 9.20
CA GLY A 208 -37.58 4.74 10.11
C GLY A 208 -38.50 3.98 11.07
N LEU A 209 -38.70 2.67 10.85
CA LEU A 209 -39.42 1.79 11.77
C LEU A 209 -38.57 1.35 12.97
N VAL A 210 -37.25 1.51 12.88
CA VAL A 210 -36.32 1.14 13.93
C VAL A 210 -36.23 2.29 14.94
N THR A 211 -36.47 2.00 16.22
CA THR A 211 -36.43 3.00 17.30
C THR A 211 -35.09 3.00 18.01
N ARG A 212 -34.59 4.21 18.32
CA ARG A 212 -33.33 4.42 19.04
C ARG A 212 -33.60 4.98 20.44
N ASP A 213 -32.93 4.42 21.43
CA ASP A 213 -32.85 4.95 22.80
C ASP A 213 -31.38 4.94 23.26
N GLY A 214 -30.76 6.11 23.36
CA GLY A 214 -29.30 6.23 23.57
C GLY A 214 -28.52 5.56 22.44
N ASP A 215 -27.61 4.64 22.76
CA ASP A 215 -26.87 3.84 21.77
C ASP A 215 -27.55 2.49 21.47
N THR A 216 -28.72 2.24 22.07
CA THR A 216 -29.48 1.01 21.83
C THR A 216 -30.45 1.21 20.67
N VAL A 217 -30.46 0.26 19.74
CA VAL A 217 -31.34 0.23 18.59
C VAL A 217 -32.32 -0.94 18.75
N SER A 218 -33.61 -0.70 18.47
CA SER A 218 -34.69 -1.67 18.67
C SER A 218 -35.55 -1.80 17.42
N VAL A 219 -35.76 -3.03 16.98
CA VAL A 219 -36.60 -3.37 15.82
C VAL A 219 -38.00 -3.74 16.34
N PRO A 220 -39.10 -3.32 15.67
CA PRO A 220 -40.44 -3.74 16.05
C PRO A 220 -40.59 -5.26 16.03
N GLU A 221 -41.25 -5.84 17.05
CA GLU A 221 -41.41 -7.30 17.21
C GLU A 221 -41.92 -8.01 15.94
N ARG A 222 -42.82 -7.37 15.19
CA ARG A 222 -43.37 -7.89 13.92
C ARG A 222 -42.33 -8.04 12.79
N LEU A 223 -41.18 -7.39 12.90
CA LEU A 223 -40.09 -7.38 11.92
C LEU A 223 -38.83 -8.07 12.45
N GLN A 224 -38.81 -8.44 13.73
CA GLN A 224 -37.62 -8.97 14.41
C GLN A 224 -37.06 -10.19 13.67
N GLU A 225 -37.92 -11.12 13.26
CA GLU A 225 -37.49 -12.32 12.52
C GLU A 225 -36.80 -11.99 11.18
N VAL A 226 -37.34 -11.03 10.41
CA VAL A 226 -36.75 -10.62 9.13
C VAL A 226 -35.41 -9.91 9.35
N TYR A 227 -35.33 -9.05 10.37
CA TYR A 227 -34.10 -8.33 10.68
C TYR A 227 -33.02 -9.27 11.23
N ASP A 228 -33.35 -10.15 12.17
CA ASP A 228 -32.42 -11.13 12.75
C ASP A 228 -31.84 -12.08 11.69
N GLN A 229 -32.63 -12.43 10.68
CA GLN A 229 -32.20 -13.34 9.60
C GLN A 229 -31.36 -12.65 8.52
N HIS A 230 -31.51 -11.34 8.32
CA HIS A 230 -31.00 -10.70 7.10
C HIS A 230 -30.22 -9.42 7.31
N TYR A 231 -30.22 -8.84 8.50
CA TYR A 231 -29.64 -7.54 8.75
C TYR A 231 -28.86 -7.47 10.05
N ARG A 232 -27.71 -6.83 9.99
CA ARG A 232 -27.08 -6.18 11.15
C ARG A 232 -27.49 -4.72 11.19
N ILE A 233 -27.87 -4.24 12.38
CA ILE A 233 -28.26 -2.85 12.61
C ILE A 233 -27.26 -2.23 13.59
N GLU A 234 -26.75 -1.07 13.22
CA GLU A 234 -25.79 -0.32 14.03
C GLU A 234 -26.12 1.16 14.09
N PHE A 235 -25.58 1.81 15.11
CA PHE A 235 -25.59 3.26 15.21
C PHE A 235 -24.14 3.77 15.12
N ASP A 236 -23.84 4.54 14.07
CA ASP A 236 -22.47 5.02 13.77
C ASP A 236 -22.12 6.34 14.49
N GLY A 237 -22.89 6.73 15.51
CA GLY A 237 -22.77 8.04 16.15
C GLY A 237 -23.61 9.15 15.50
N ARG A 238 -24.11 8.96 14.27
CA ARG A 238 -24.93 9.95 13.54
C ARG A 238 -26.24 9.37 12.99
N PHE A 239 -26.22 8.17 12.44
CA PHE A 239 -27.32 7.51 11.77
C PHE A 239 -27.47 6.06 12.24
N VAL A 240 -28.70 5.57 12.23
CA VAL A 240 -28.96 4.13 12.29
C VAL A 240 -28.68 3.58 10.89
N ARG A 241 -27.75 2.65 10.79
CA ARG A 241 -27.39 1.96 9.56
C ARG A 241 -27.90 0.53 9.59
N ARG A 242 -28.18 0.01 8.40
CA ARG A 242 -28.59 -1.36 8.17
C ARG A 242 -27.68 -1.98 7.14
N PHE A 243 -27.04 -3.08 7.51
CA PHE A 243 -26.16 -3.87 6.67
C PHE A 243 -26.83 -5.20 6.38
N GLU A 244 -27.04 -5.51 5.10
CA GLU A 244 -27.59 -6.81 4.70
C GLU A 244 -26.53 -7.90 4.92
N LEU A 245 -26.94 -9.03 5.51
CA LEU A 245 -26.09 -10.20 5.73
C LEU A 245 -26.07 -11.10 4.49
N GLY A 246 -24.91 -11.67 4.19
CA GLY A 246 -24.73 -12.66 3.14
C GLY A 246 -25.07 -14.08 3.61
N GLU A 247 -24.40 -15.08 3.05
CA GLU A 247 -24.54 -16.49 3.42
C GLU A 247 -23.17 -17.08 3.78
N ALA A 248 -23.10 -17.95 4.78
CA ALA A 248 -21.81 -18.55 5.15
C ALA A 248 -21.24 -19.41 4.01
N ASP A 249 -19.92 -19.43 3.88
CA ASP A 249 -19.19 -20.26 2.93
C ASP A 249 -19.23 -21.75 3.31
N GLU A 250 -18.77 -22.63 2.42
CA GLU A 250 -18.71 -24.08 2.66
C GLU A 250 -17.30 -24.62 2.43
N LEU A 251 -16.84 -25.48 3.34
CA LEU A 251 -15.57 -26.21 3.23
C LEU A 251 -15.86 -27.71 3.08
N TYR A 252 -15.16 -28.37 2.17
CA TYR A 252 -15.28 -29.79 1.90
C TYR A 252 -13.90 -30.44 2.04
N ILE A 253 -13.76 -31.32 3.04
CA ILE A 253 -12.53 -32.08 3.26
C ILE A 253 -12.61 -33.40 2.50
N ASN A 254 -11.62 -33.66 1.66
CA ASN A 254 -11.50 -34.92 0.95
C ASN A 254 -11.09 -36.03 1.94
N GLN A 255 -11.67 -37.21 1.80
CA GLN A 255 -11.38 -38.37 2.65
C GLN A 255 -10.65 -39.46 1.83
N GLY A 256 -10.11 -39.07 0.67
CA GLY A 256 -9.49 -39.91 -0.33
C GLY A 256 -10.45 -40.38 -1.42
N GLY A 257 -9.92 -40.49 -2.65
CA GLY A 257 -10.62 -41.04 -3.80
C GLY A 257 -11.85 -40.23 -4.25
N GLY A 258 -11.84 -38.92 -3.99
CA GLY A 258 -12.92 -37.99 -4.38
C GLY A 258 -14.14 -38.04 -3.45
N MET A 259 -14.02 -38.62 -2.26
CA MET A 259 -15.10 -38.65 -1.26
C MET A 259 -14.99 -37.47 -0.30
N PHE A 260 -15.92 -36.52 -0.40
CA PHE A 260 -15.88 -35.30 0.41
C PHE A 260 -16.80 -35.35 1.63
N ARG A 261 -16.35 -34.70 2.71
CA ARG A 261 -17.15 -34.39 3.90
C ARG A 261 -17.27 -32.88 4.04
N ALA A 262 -18.49 -32.36 4.01
CA ALA A 262 -18.74 -30.96 4.37
C ALA A 262 -18.41 -30.70 5.84
N VAL A 263 -17.70 -29.60 6.09
CA VAL A 263 -17.30 -29.11 7.41
C VAL A 263 -17.79 -27.67 7.54
N ASP A 264 -18.22 -27.30 8.73
CA ASP A 264 -18.48 -25.89 9.01
C ASP A 264 -17.13 -25.16 9.05
N PRO A 265 -16.88 -24.14 8.20
CA PRO A 265 -15.62 -23.39 8.24
C PRO A 265 -15.29 -22.86 9.65
N LEU A 266 -16.30 -22.51 10.46
CA LEU A 266 -16.09 -22.03 11.83
C LEU A 266 -15.49 -23.08 12.77
N GLU A 267 -15.51 -24.37 12.42
CA GLU A 267 -14.87 -25.45 13.20
C GLU A 267 -13.35 -25.51 13.01
N VAL A 268 -12.83 -25.00 11.89
CA VAL A 268 -11.41 -25.12 11.51
C VAL A 268 -10.71 -23.78 11.38
N LEU A 269 -11.46 -22.69 11.22
CA LEU A 269 -10.97 -21.33 11.17
C LEU A 269 -10.90 -20.75 12.59
N GLU A 270 -9.74 -20.86 13.24
CA GLU A 270 -9.51 -20.36 14.60
C GLU A 270 -9.16 -18.85 14.59
N GLY A 271 -9.82 -18.07 15.44
CA GLY A 271 -9.54 -16.64 15.57
C GLY A 271 -10.68 -15.91 16.28
N GLU A 272 -10.44 -14.65 16.64
CA GLU A 272 -11.51 -13.72 17.02
C GLU A 272 -11.91 -12.96 15.76
N PRO A 273 -12.89 -13.46 14.98
CA PRO A 273 -13.21 -12.86 13.70
C PRO A 273 -13.62 -11.40 13.90
N LEU A 274 -13.10 -10.50 13.06
CA LEU A 274 -13.52 -9.07 13.02
C LEU A 274 -15.06 -8.91 13.01
N SER A 275 -15.80 -9.93 12.54
CA SER A 275 -17.26 -10.07 12.68
C SER A 275 -17.68 -11.55 12.59
N GLY A 276 -18.67 -11.98 13.39
CA GLY A 276 -19.27 -13.33 13.30
C GLY A 276 -20.41 -13.44 12.28
N ASP A 277 -20.63 -12.39 11.48
CA ASP A 277 -21.74 -12.27 10.53
C ASP A 277 -21.49 -13.06 9.23
N PRO A 278 -22.53 -13.65 8.62
CA PRO A 278 -22.44 -14.22 7.28
C PRO A 278 -21.98 -13.19 6.24
N ALA A 279 -20.96 -13.57 5.47
CA ALA A 279 -20.27 -12.71 4.52
C ALA A 279 -20.88 -12.77 3.10
N TRP A 280 -20.60 -11.76 2.28
CA TRP A 280 -20.96 -11.75 0.85
C TRP A 280 -19.78 -12.24 0.00
N GLY A 281 -19.48 -13.54 0.08
CA GLY A 281 -18.33 -14.13 -0.62
C GLY A 281 -18.48 -14.11 -2.14
N LEU A 282 -17.48 -13.56 -2.85
CA LEU A 282 -17.42 -13.56 -4.32
C LEU A 282 -16.32 -14.48 -4.85
N ALA A 283 -15.12 -14.39 -4.27
CA ALA A 283 -13.96 -15.17 -4.66
C ALA A 283 -13.19 -15.64 -3.42
N ALA A 284 -12.50 -16.76 -3.57
CA ALA A 284 -11.63 -17.32 -2.55
C ALA A 284 -10.37 -17.84 -3.25
N LYS A 285 -9.18 -17.63 -2.70
CA LYS A 285 -7.93 -18.03 -3.35
C LYS A 285 -6.97 -18.65 -2.35
N PHE A 286 -6.48 -19.85 -2.68
CA PHE A 286 -5.40 -20.48 -1.96
C PHE A 286 -4.04 -20.04 -2.52
N ALA A 287 -3.12 -19.67 -1.64
CA ALA A 287 -1.71 -19.44 -1.93
C ALA A 287 -0.89 -19.58 -0.64
N ASP A 288 0.43 -19.66 -0.73
CA ASP A 288 1.32 -19.62 0.43
C ASP A 288 1.73 -18.16 0.68
N TRP A 289 0.94 -17.43 1.47
CA TRP A 289 1.08 -15.98 1.68
C TRP A 289 2.20 -15.67 2.67
N ASN A 290 2.42 -16.53 3.66
CA ASN A 290 3.45 -16.36 4.68
C ASN A 290 4.78 -17.07 4.32
N GLY A 291 4.77 -17.88 3.25
CA GLY A 291 5.93 -18.60 2.73
C GLY A 291 6.23 -19.92 3.44
N ASP A 292 5.44 -20.38 4.40
CA ASP A 292 5.74 -21.54 5.24
C ASP A 292 5.53 -22.90 4.53
N GLY A 293 4.98 -22.88 3.32
CA GLY A 293 4.72 -24.04 2.47
C GLY A 293 3.34 -24.67 2.66
N ASN A 294 2.50 -24.16 3.57
CA ASN A 294 1.11 -24.58 3.70
C ASN A 294 0.20 -23.72 2.81
N ALA A 295 -0.98 -24.24 2.49
CA ALA A 295 -2.00 -23.49 1.78
C ALA A 295 -2.69 -22.50 2.75
N ASP A 296 -2.55 -21.22 2.49
CA ASP A 296 -3.30 -20.15 3.16
C ASP A 296 -4.50 -19.74 2.30
N LEU A 297 -5.57 -19.25 2.93
CA LEU A 297 -6.83 -18.91 2.27
C LEU A 297 -7.12 -17.40 2.38
N TYR A 298 -7.32 -16.75 1.23
CA TYR A 298 -7.89 -15.40 1.16
C TYR A 298 -9.34 -15.47 0.67
N VAL A 299 -10.27 -14.81 1.38
CA VAL A 299 -11.69 -14.74 1.01
C VAL A 299 -12.07 -13.28 0.77
N ALA A 300 -12.43 -12.98 -0.48
CA ALA A 300 -12.88 -11.68 -0.95
C ALA A 300 -14.40 -11.54 -0.81
N ASN A 301 -14.80 -10.47 -0.13
CA ASN A 301 -16.18 -10.19 0.22
C ASN A 301 -16.67 -8.86 -0.38
N ASP A 302 -17.94 -8.84 -0.73
CA ASP A 302 -18.63 -7.65 -1.21
C ASP A 302 -19.24 -6.82 -0.05
N PHE A 303 -19.57 -5.57 -0.35
CA PHE A 303 -20.15 -4.58 0.57
C PHE A 303 -19.32 -4.35 1.85
N ALA A 304 -19.95 -3.86 2.93
CA ALA A 304 -19.26 -3.59 4.19
C ALA A 304 -18.88 -4.86 5.00
N THR A 305 -18.72 -6.00 4.31
CA THR A 305 -18.21 -7.23 4.92
C THR A 305 -16.70 -7.25 4.73
N PRO A 306 -15.89 -7.39 5.80
CA PRO A 306 -14.44 -7.40 5.66
C PRO A 306 -13.94 -8.64 4.92
N ASP A 307 -12.89 -8.49 4.12
CA ASP A 307 -12.12 -9.62 3.61
C ASP A 307 -11.44 -10.40 4.74
N ARG A 308 -11.20 -11.68 4.49
CA ARG A 308 -10.52 -12.57 5.45
C ARG A 308 -9.25 -13.14 4.84
N ILE A 309 -8.22 -13.23 5.66
CA ILE A 309 -6.98 -13.93 5.35
C ILE A 309 -6.71 -14.93 6.48
N TRP A 310 -6.57 -16.19 6.11
CA TRP A 310 -6.44 -17.33 7.01
C TRP A 310 -5.12 -18.04 6.72
N LEU A 311 -4.25 -18.14 7.71
CA LEU A 311 -2.96 -18.81 7.60
C LEU A 311 -3.16 -20.30 7.93
N GLY A 312 -2.78 -21.19 7.01
CA GLY A 312 -2.94 -22.63 7.14
C GLY A 312 -1.87 -23.24 8.03
N ARG A 313 -2.26 -24.17 8.92
CA ARG A 313 -1.32 -24.89 9.79
C ARG A 313 -0.81 -26.22 9.20
N GLY A 314 -1.33 -26.60 8.03
CA GLY A 314 -1.01 -27.86 7.36
C GLY A 314 -1.57 -29.10 8.06
N ASP A 315 -2.61 -28.94 8.88
CA ASP A 315 -3.38 -30.03 9.50
C ASP A 315 -4.90 -29.86 9.27
N GLY A 316 -5.27 -29.02 8.29
CA GLY A 316 -6.65 -28.67 7.97
C GLY A 316 -7.23 -27.55 8.82
N SER A 317 -6.51 -27.09 9.85
CA SER A 317 -6.89 -25.90 10.62
C SER A 317 -6.18 -24.64 10.12
N PHE A 318 -6.82 -23.50 10.37
CA PHE A 318 -6.30 -22.18 10.01
C PHE A 318 -6.34 -21.24 11.21
N GLU A 319 -5.52 -20.20 11.15
CA GLU A 319 -5.59 -19.05 12.04
C GLU A 319 -5.82 -17.75 11.29
N GLU A 320 -6.66 -16.85 11.81
CA GLU A 320 -6.84 -15.53 11.19
C GLU A 320 -5.51 -14.78 11.21
N ALA A 321 -5.09 -14.25 10.05
CA ALA A 321 -3.85 -13.49 10.00
C ALA A 321 -3.96 -12.25 10.91
N PRO A 322 -2.87 -11.84 11.57
CA PRO A 322 -2.89 -10.72 12.49
C PRO A 322 -3.30 -9.41 11.80
N TRP A 323 -3.80 -8.44 12.55
CA TRP A 323 -4.26 -7.16 11.98
C TRP A 323 -3.15 -6.41 11.22
N GLN A 324 -1.88 -6.64 11.55
CA GLN A 324 -0.72 -6.05 10.87
C GLN A 324 -0.47 -6.62 9.47
N ALA A 325 -1.00 -7.83 9.17
CA ALA A 325 -0.76 -8.49 7.90
C ALA A 325 -1.33 -7.65 6.74
N VAL A 326 -2.63 -7.39 6.79
CA VAL A 326 -3.36 -6.52 5.86
C VAL A 326 -4.15 -5.48 6.66
N ARG A 327 -3.93 -4.19 6.37
CA ARG A 327 -4.51 -3.06 7.13
C ARG A 327 -5.53 -2.24 6.35
N THR A 328 -5.50 -2.31 5.03
CA THR A 328 -6.46 -1.65 4.14
C THR A 328 -6.90 -2.65 3.09
N THR A 329 -8.20 -2.82 2.89
CA THR A 329 -8.79 -3.71 1.87
C THR A 329 -9.76 -2.95 0.99
N SER A 330 -10.13 -3.53 -0.15
CA SER A 330 -11.24 -3.00 -0.94
C SER A 330 -12.55 -3.09 -0.15
N LEU A 331 -13.50 -2.20 -0.46
CA LEU A 331 -14.84 -2.28 0.12
C LEU A 331 -15.61 -3.39 -0.57
N SER A 332 -15.60 -3.41 -1.91
CA SER A 332 -16.27 -4.44 -2.68
C SER A 332 -15.19 -5.27 -3.36
N SER A 333 -14.61 -6.22 -2.64
CA SER A 333 -13.57 -7.09 -3.20
C SER A 333 -14.20 -8.08 -4.17
N MET A 334 -14.11 -7.78 -5.46
CA MET A 334 -14.83 -8.52 -6.50
C MET A 334 -14.03 -9.70 -7.07
N ALA A 335 -12.73 -9.49 -7.34
CA ALA A 335 -11.82 -10.52 -7.82
C ALA A 335 -10.50 -10.50 -7.03
N VAL A 336 -9.79 -11.64 -7.05
CA VAL A 336 -8.52 -11.84 -6.36
C VAL A 336 -7.47 -12.36 -7.33
N ALA A 337 -6.32 -11.71 -7.40
CA ALA A 337 -5.13 -12.23 -8.08
C ALA A 337 -3.99 -12.45 -7.07
N ALA A 338 -3.25 -13.55 -7.27
CA ALA A 338 -2.09 -13.91 -6.45
C ALA A 338 -0.90 -14.21 -7.36
N ALA A 339 0.15 -13.40 -7.29
CA ALA A 339 1.36 -13.54 -8.08
C ALA A 339 2.48 -12.68 -7.48
N ASP A 340 3.72 -12.89 -7.92
CA ASP A 340 4.85 -12.01 -7.64
C ASP A 340 4.83 -10.82 -8.61
N LEU A 341 4.25 -9.69 -8.18
CA LEU A 341 3.91 -8.55 -9.03
C LEU A 341 5.05 -7.51 -9.10
N ASP A 342 5.94 -7.48 -8.10
CA ASP A 342 7.13 -6.62 -8.10
C ASP A 342 8.45 -7.37 -8.31
N ARG A 343 8.39 -8.70 -8.49
CA ARG A 343 9.51 -9.61 -8.81
C ARG A 343 10.53 -9.70 -7.67
N ASP A 344 10.06 -9.62 -6.42
CA ASP A 344 10.90 -9.78 -5.23
C ASP A 344 10.98 -11.25 -4.74
N GLY A 345 10.19 -12.15 -5.35
CA GLY A 345 10.16 -13.58 -5.04
C GLY A 345 9.12 -13.97 -3.98
N HIS A 346 8.30 -13.03 -3.53
CA HIS A 346 7.16 -13.23 -2.65
C HIS A 346 5.83 -13.15 -3.41
N VAL A 347 4.76 -13.71 -2.84
CA VAL A 347 3.43 -13.69 -3.47
C VAL A 347 2.67 -12.46 -2.98
N ASP A 348 2.32 -11.57 -3.90
CA ASP A 348 1.51 -10.38 -3.69
C ASP A 348 0.02 -10.67 -3.92
N LEU A 349 -0.82 -9.82 -3.35
CA LEU A 349 -2.28 -9.94 -3.40
C LEU A 349 -2.90 -8.67 -4.00
N LEU A 350 -3.66 -8.82 -5.09
CA LEU A 350 -4.48 -7.77 -5.68
C LEU A 350 -5.97 -8.09 -5.51
N THR A 351 -6.73 -7.12 -5.01
CA THR A 351 -8.20 -7.13 -5.03
C THR A 351 -8.75 -6.02 -5.91
N THR A 352 -9.78 -6.32 -6.70
CA THR A 352 -10.48 -5.34 -7.54
C THR A 352 -11.75 -4.81 -6.88
N ASP A 353 -12.12 -3.58 -7.24
CA ASP A 353 -13.33 -2.85 -6.80
C ASP A 353 -13.94 -2.14 -8.03
N MET A 354 -14.82 -1.15 -7.81
CA MET A 354 -15.67 -0.50 -8.83
C MET A 354 -15.25 0.95 -9.17
N LEU A 355 -14.08 1.40 -8.71
CA LEU A 355 -13.60 2.75 -9.00
C LEU A 355 -13.39 2.93 -10.50
N ALA A 356 -14.01 3.97 -11.09
CA ALA A 356 -13.84 4.25 -12.51
C ALA A 356 -12.37 4.60 -12.84
N ARG A 357 -11.90 4.27 -14.04
CA ARG A 357 -10.52 4.55 -14.44
C ARG A 357 -10.31 6.02 -14.75
N GLU A 358 -11.24 6.62 -15.49
CA GLU A 358 -11.14 7.99 -15.96
C GLU A 358 -11.58 9.00 -14.88
N PRO A 359 -10.82 10.08 -14.63
CA PRO A 359 -11.16 11.08 -13.61
C PRO A 359 -12.55 11.73 -13.80
N ASP A 360 -12.98 11.94 -15.05
CA ASP A 360 -14.31 12.50 -15.35
C ASP A 360 -15.42 11.55 -14.91
N GLU A 361 -15.28 10.26 -15.20
CA GLU A 361 -16.25 9.24 -14.78
C GLU A 361 -16.28 9.11 -13.25
N ARG A 362 -15.13 9.12 -12.57
CA ARG A 362 -15.06 9.11 -11.08
C ARG A 362 -15.85 10.26 -10.45
N ARG A 363 -15.82 11.45 -11.06
CA ARG A 363 -16.59 12.62 -10.58
C ARG A 363 -18.11 12.45 -10.72
N THR A 364 -18.55 11.54 -11.58
CA THR A 364 -19.97 11.18 -11.70
C THR A 364 -20.41 10.08 -10.73
N GLN A 365 -19.46 9.37 -10.13
CA GLN A 365 -19.74 8.26 -9.21
C GLN A 365 -20.18 8.78 -7.84
N THR A 366 -21.13 8.08 -7.23
CA THR A 366 -21.56 8.30 -5.85
C THR A 366 -21.47 6.99 -5.07
N HIS A 367 -20.79 7.00 -3.94
CA HIS A 367 -20.62 5.82 -3.09
C HIS A 367 -21.60 5.85 -1.92
N GLY A 368 -22.18 4.69 -1.60
CA GLY A 368 -23.09 4.52 -0.46
C GLY A 368 -22.36 4.52 0.90
N PHE A 369 -21.06 4.24 0.89
CA PHE A 369 -20.20 4.19 2.07
C PHE A 369 -18.89 4.92 1.79
N GLU A 370 -18.39 5.67 2.77
CA GLU A 370 -17.07 6.28 2.77
C GLU A 370 -16.40 5.99 4.11
N ALA A 371 -15.19 5.43 4.06
CA ALA A 371 -14.40 5.22 5.27
C ALA A 371 -13.99 6.56 5.89
N LEU A 372 -14.05 6.64 7.22
CA LEU A 372 -13.71 7.85 7.96
C LEU A 372 -12.35 7.69 8.65
N PRO A 373 -11.62 8.79 8.88
CA PRO A 373 -10.37 8.74 9.66
C PRO A 373 -10.65 8.34 11.11
N ASP A 374 -9.93 7.31 11.57
CA ASP A 374 -10.03 6.84 12.95
C ASP A 374 -9.44 7.86 13.91
N PRO A 375 -9.96 7.99 15.14
CA PRO A 375 -9.32 8.75 16.22
C PRO A 375 -7.82 8.43 16.42
N PRO A 376 -7.03 9.39 16.94
CA PRO A 376 -5.65 9.13 17.35
C PRO A 376 -5.49 7.84 18.18
N GLY A 377 -4.47 7.04 17.87
CA GLY A 377 -4.16 5.79 18.58
C GLY A 377 -4.93 4.54 18.13
N GLN A 378 -5.98 4.69 17.33
CA GLN A 378 -6.71 3.56 16.75
C GLN A 378 -6.01 3.06 15.48
N ILE A 379 -5.27 1.97 15.61
CA ILE A 379 -4.46 1.42 14.51
C ILE A 379 -4.87 0.02 14.06
N ARG A 380 -5.67 -0.69 14.87
CA ARG A 380 -5.96 -2.12 14.65
C ARG A 380 -7.09 -2.40 13.67
N GLU A 381 -7.88 -1.40 13.32
CA GLU A 381 -8.99 -1.57 12.39
C GLU A 381 -8.46 -1.76 10.96
N ARG A 382 -9.06 -2.70 10.22
CA ARG A 382 -8.83 -2.88 8.78
C ARG A 382 -9.76 -1.94 8.02
N VAL A 383 -9.20 -0.94 7.36
CA VAL A 383 -9.99 0.07 6.64
C VAL A 383 -10.44 -0.49 5.29
N GLN A 384 -11.73 -0.34 4.97
CA GLN A 384 -12.26 -0.66 3.64
C GLN A 384 -12.38 0.58 2.76
N VAL A 385 -11.84 0.56 1.54
CA VAL A 385 -11.84 1.70 0.60
C VAL A 385 -12.49 1.35 -0.74
N ASN A 386 -13.21 2.28 -1.36
CA ASN A 386 -13.90 2.08 -2.65
C ASN A 386 -12.92 2.12 -3.85
N ARG A 387 -11.93 1.24 -3.86
CA ARG A 387 -10.89 1.16 -4.90
C ARG A 387 -10.20 -0.20 -4.84
N ASN A 388 -9.45 -0.52 -5.89
CA ASN A 388 -8.58 -1.69 -5.86
C ASN A 388 -7.52 -1.52 -4.74
N THR A 389 -7.13 -2.63 -4.13
CA THR A 389 -5.98 -2.66 -3.21
C THR A 389 -4.94 -3.66 -3.68
N LEU A 390 -3.68 -3.28 -3.59
CA LEU A 390 -2.54 -4.13 -3.91
C LEU A 390 -1.68 -4.24 -2.66
N GLN A 391 -1.52 -5.45 -2.16
CA GLN A 391 -0.75 -5.80 -0.98
C GLN A 391 0.57 -6.43 -1.45
N LEU A 392 1.66 -5.65 -1.41
CA LEU A 392 3.01 -6.15 -1.68
C LEU A 392 3.55 -6.89 -0.46
N ASN A 393 3.99 -8.12 -0.63
CA ASN A 393 4.44 -8.97 0.47
C ASN A 393 5.86 -8.58 0.91
N ARG A 394 6.11 -8.47 2.21
CA ARG A 394 7.44 -8.11 2.74
C ARG A 394 8.32 -9.32 3.06
N GLY A 395 7.81 -10.53 2.89
CA GLY A 395 8.49 -11.78 3.23
C GLY A 395 8.54 -12.09 4.73
N ASP A 396 7.86 -11.31 5.58
CA ASP A 396 7.79 -11.50 7.03
C ASP A 396 6.38 -11.75 7.56
N GLY A 397 5.44 -12.07 6.66
CA GLY A 397 4.02 -12.26 6.97
C GLY A 397 3.21 -10.95 7.02
N THR A 398 3.81 -9.81 6.64
CA THR A 398 3.10 -8.52 6.54
C THR A 398 3.16 -7.92 5.15
N PHE A 399 2.17 -7.08 4.83
CA PHE A 399 2.01 -6.51 3.49
C PHE A 399 2.02 -4.98 3.49
N SER A 400 2.42 -4.42 2.34
CA SER A 400 2.35 -3.00 2.03
C SER A 400 1.21 -2.74 1.05
N GLU A 401 0.24 -1.92 1.43
CA GLU A 401 -0.69 -1.39 0.44
C GLU A 401 0.07 -0.42 -0.50
N ALA A 402 -0.04 -0.62 -1.82
CA ALA A 402 0.74 0.12 -2.82
C ALA A 402 0.00 0.38 -4.15
N ALA A 403 -1.34 0.27 -4.19
CA ALA A 403 -2.06 0.28 -5.47
C ALA A 403 -1.85 1.56 -6.28
N TYR A 404 -1.79 2.74 -5.65
CA TYR A 404 -1.55 4.00 -6.37
C TYR A 404 -0.12 4.08 -6.89
N GLN A 405 0.87 3.71 -6.07
CA GLN A 405 2.28 3.72 -6.49
C GLN A 405 2.50 2.79 -7.68
N MET A 406 1.86 1.62 -7.67
CA MET A 406 2.01 0.59 -8.70
C MET A 406 1.07 0.79 -9.89
N GLY A 407 0.25 1.85 -9.93
CA GLY A 407 -0.62 2.14 -11.08
C GLY A 407 -1.86 1.26 -11.21
N LEU A 408 -2.28 0.60 -10.13
CA LEU A 408 -3.44 -0.31 -10.07
C LEU A 408 -4.62 0.16 -9.19
N PRO A 409 -4.87 1.46 -8.90
CA PRO A 409 -5.91 1.84 -7.95
C PRO A 409 -7.35 1.67 -8.49
N ALA A 410 -7.55 1.54 -9.80
CA ALA A 410 -8.88 1.55 -10.41
C ALA A 410 -8.94 0.71 -11.68
N SER A 411 -10.03 -0.05 -11.87
CA SER A 411 -10.25 -0.89 -13.05
C SER A 411 -11.67 -0.78 -13.65
N GLY A 412 -12.56 0.04 -13.09
CA GLY A 412 -13.99 0.06 -13.45
C GLY A 412 -14.76 -1.00 -12.66
N TRP A 413 -16.02 -1.26 -13.01
CA TRP A 413 -16.85 -2.28 -12.32
C TRP A 413 -16.33 -3.67 -12.67
N SER A 414 -15.53 -4.27 -11.80
CA SER A 414 -14.66 -5.41 -12.13
C SER A 414 -15.24 -6.74 -11.64
N TRP A 415 -15.15 -7.82 -12.41
CA TRP A 415 -15.67 -9.14 -11.99
C TRP A 415 -14.60 -10.22 -11.84
N ALA A 416 -13.67 -10.32 -12.79
CA ALA A 416 -12.60 -11.31 -12.76
C ALA A 416 -11.26 -10.64 -13.08
N ALA A 417 -10.17 -11.17 -12.51
CA ALA A 417 -8.81 -10.71 -12.73
C ALA A 417 -7.87 -11.92 -12.90
N LEU A 418 -7.04 -11.91 -13.94
CA LEU A 418 -6.00 -12.91 -14.18
C LEU A 418 -4.62 -12.26 -14.11
N ALA A 419 -3.67 -12.90 -13.41
CA ALA A 419 -2.27 -12.50 -13.38
C ALA A 419 -1.42 -13.49 -14.17
N LEU A 420 -0.88 -13.05 -15.31
CA LEU A 420 -0.05 -13.85 -16.21
C LEU A 420 0.89 -12.94 -17.01
N ASP A 421 2.02 -13.46 -17.46
CA ASP A 421 2.99 -12.73 -18.29
C ASP A 421 2.57 -12.88 -19.75
N ALA A 422 1.77 -11.92 -20.24
CA ALA A 422 1.06 -12.06 -21.50
C ALA A 422 1.96 -11.70 -22.69
N ASP A 423 2.82 -10.69 -22.53
CA ASP A 423 3.79 -10.30 -23.55
C ASP A 423 5.13 -11.05 -23.45
N LEU A 424 5.30 -11.86 -22.39
CA LEU A 424 6.44 -12.74 -22.14
C LEU A 424 7.75 -11.95 -21.97
N ASP A 425 7.68 -10.84 -21.24
CA ASP A 425 8.83 -10.01 -20.84
C ASP A 425 9.38 -10.35 -19.44
N GLY A 426 8.73 -11.32 -18.77
CA GLY A 426 9.04 -11.84 -17.45
C GLY A 426 8.29 -11.13 -16.32
N TRP A 427 7.56 -10.04 -16.58
CA TRP A 427 6.72 -9.35 -15.60
C TRP A 427 5.30 -9.89 -15.67
N GLN A 428 4.57 -9.76 -14.55
CA GLN A 428 3.17 -10.11 -14.54
C GLN A 428 2.34 -9.02 -15.18
N ASP A 429 1.41 -9.38 -16.05
CA ASP A 429 0.34 -8.52 -16.53
C ASP A 429 -0.97 -8.90 -15.83
N ILE A 430 -1.88 -7.93 -15.70
CA ILE A 430 -3.20 -8.14 -15.11
C ILE A 430 -4.28 -7.92 -16.16
N LEU A 431 -5.10 -8.94 -16.42
CA LEU A 431 -6.25 -8.86 -17.31
C LEU A 431 -7.54 -8.83 -16.48
N ILE A 432 -8.40 -7.84 -16.70
CA ILE A 432 -9.60 -7.61 -15.89
C ILE A 432 -10.86 -7.55 -16.76
N ALA A 433 -11.88 -8.32 -16.35
CA ALA A 433 -13.22 -8.28 -16.91
C ALA A 433 -14.08 -7.20 -16.22
N THR A 434 -14.80 -6.41 -17.01
CA THR A 434 -15.56 -5.26 -16.51
C THR A 434 -17.01 -5.20 -17.02
N GLY A 435 -17.80 -4.34 -16.38
CA GLY A 435 -19.14 -3.95 -16.80
C GLY A 435 -20.24 -4.45 -15.86
N HIS A 436 -21.38 -3.78 -15.90
CA HIS A 436 -22.55 -4.13 -15.10
C HIS A 436 -23.86 -3.79 -15.82
N LEU A 437 -24.90 -4.55 -15.54
CA LEU A 437 -26.22 -4.32 -16.16
C LEU A 437 -26.90 -3.03 -15.68
N TRP A 438 -26.50 -2.55 -14.50
CA TRP A 438 -27.01 -1.35 -13.86
C TRP A 438 -25.87 -0.52 -13.27
N ASN A 439 -25.67 0.71 -13.74
CA ASN A 439 -24.72 1.65 -13.17
C ASN A 439 -25.24 2.19 -11.83
N GLN A 440 -25.02 1.44 -10.75
CA GLN A 440 -25.50 1.83 -9.41
C GLN A 440 -24.74 3.02 -8.83
N LEU A 441 -23.58 3.37 -9.39
CA LEU A 441 -22.77 4.50 -8.95
C LEU A 441 -23.14 5.81 -9.67
N ASP A 442 -24.01 5.79 -10.69
CA ASP A 442 -24.42 6.98 -11.45
C ASP A 442 -25.10 8.01 -10.54
N GLY A 443 -24.41 9.13 -10.27
CA GLY A 443 -24.89 10.16 -9.36
C GLY A 443 -26.18 10.85 -9.82
N ASP A 444 -26.36 11.02 -11.14
CA ASP A 444 -27.56 11.64 -11.68
C ASP A 444 -28.78 10.72 -11.57
N ALA A 445 -28.60 9.41 -11.78
CA ALA A 445 -29.63 8.41 -11.54
C ALA A 445 -29.97 8.29 -10.05
N SER A 446 -28.95 8.24 -9.19
CA SER A 446 -29.11 8.23 -7.74
C SER A 446 -29.90 9.45 -7.23
N ALA A 447 -29.60 10.64 -7.76
CA ALA A 447 -30.33 11.87 -7.44
C ALA A 447 -31.80 11.83 -7.88
N ARG A 448 -32.11 11.25 -9.05
CA ARG A 448 -33.50 11.06 -9.52
C ARG A 448 -34.26 10.05 -8.66
N ILE A 449 -33.63 8.93 -8.30
CA ILE A 449 -34.23 7.86 -7.49
C ILE A 449 -34.54 8.40 -6.09
N SER A 450 -33.61 9.16 -5.49
CA SER A 450 -33.75 9.74 -4.15
C SER A 450 -34.91 10.74 -4.02
N GLN A 451 -35.43 11.28 -5.13
CA GLN A 451 -36.61 12.16 -5.13
C GLN A 451 -37.94 11.39 -5.03
N ILE A 452 -37.91 10.07 -5.23
CA ILE A 452 -39.08 9.20 -5.11
C ILE A 452 -39.06 8.61 -3.70
N PRO A 453 -40.07 8.84 -2.86
CA PRO A 453 -40.13 8.22 -1.54
C PRO A 453 -40.29 6.70 -1.64
N ASN A 454 -39.39 5.95 -1.00
CA ASN A 454 -39.40 4.48 -0.88
C ASN A 454 -39.74 3.75 -2.19
N PRO A 455 -38.96 3.97 -3.28
CA PRO A 455 -39.26 3.36 -4.56
C PRO A 455 -39.07 1.84 -4.46
N PRO A 456 -39.98 1.01 -5.00
CA PRO A 456 -39.75 -0.42 -5.14
C PRO A 456 -38.44 -0.70 -5.88
N ALA A 457 -37.69 -1.72 -5.45
CA ALA A 457 -36.40 -2.10 -6.04
C ALA A 457 -36.43 -2.19 -7.58
N ARG A 458 -37.43 -2.87 -8.14
CA ARG A 458 -37.62 -2.99 -9.59
C ARG A 458 -37.77 -1.63 -10.29
N GLN A 459 -38.48 -0.69 -9.66
CA GLN A 459 -38.65 0.66 -10.21
C GLN A 459 -37.31 1.41 -10.19
N ALA A 460 -36.55 1.32 -9.10
CA ALA A 460 -35.23 1.94 -9.00
C ALA A 460 -34.25 1.36 -10.04
N LEU A 461 -34.18 0.04 -10.18
CA LEU A 461 -33.33 -0.64 -11.18
C LEU A 461 -33.64 -0.20 -12.61
N ALA A 462 -34.92 0.02 -12.95
CA ALA A 462 -35.33 0.47 -14.28
C ALA A 462 -34.90 1.92 -14.60
N MET A 463 -34.49 2.69 -13.60
CA MET A 463 -34.02 4.08 -13.75
C MET A 463 -32.50 4.19 -13.89
N LEU A 464 -31.76 3.11 -13.62
CA LEU A 464 -30.31 3.06 -13.75
C LEU A 464 -29.91 2.79 -15.21
N PRO A 465 -28.94 3.53 -15.76
CA PRO A 465 -28.39 3.20 -17.08
C PRO A 465 -27.60 1.89 -17.02
N ALA A 466 -27.39 1.23 -18.16
CA ALA A 466 -26.45 0.11 -18.25
C ALA A 466 -25.01 0.63 -18.20
N LEU A 467 -24.10 -0.14 -17.63
CA LEU A 467 -22.66 0.16 -17.55
C LEU A 467 -21.89 -0.86 -18.40
N ARG A 468 -21.98 -0.74 -19.73
CA ARG A 468 -21.08 -1.52 -20.61
C ARG A 468 -19.71 -0.86 -20.56
N GLN A 469 -18.66 -1.63 -20.35
CA GLN A 469 -17.30 -1.13 -20.20
C GLN A 469 -16.33 -1.97 -21.04
N GLU A 470 -15.26 -1.33 -21.49
CA GLU A 470 -14.11 -2.04 -22.06
C GLU A 470 -13.40 -2.83 -20.95
N ASN A 471 -13.08 -4.09 -21.23
CA ASN A 471 -12.16 -4.87 -20.38
C ASN A 471 -10.79 -4.18 -20.38
N VAL A 472 -10.05 -4.27 -19.27
CA VAL A 472 -8.78 -3.55 -19.14
C VAL A 472 -7.63 -4.53 -18.92
N ALA A 473 -6.48 -4.21 -19.48
CA ALA A 473 -5.21 -4.90 -19.21
C ALA A 473 -4.21 -3.90 -18.62
N PHE A 474 -3.42 -4.35 -17.66
CA PHE A 474 -2.33 -3.61 -17.05
C PHE A 474 -1.03 -4.36 -17.30
N LEU A 475 -0.09 -3.73 -18.00
CA LEU A 475 1.21 -4.30 -18.33
C LEU A 475 2.20 -4.02 -17.21
N GLY A 476 2.85 -5.08 -16.72
CA GLY A 476 3.83 -5.01 -15.63
C GLY A 476 5.18 -4.43 -16.05
N GLY A 477 6.02 -4.11 -15.06
CA GLY A 477 7.36 -3.61 -15.33
C GLY A 477 8.10 -3.12 -14.09
N PRO A 478 9.37 -2.71 -14.22
CA PRO A 478 10.22 -2.30 -13.08
C PRO A 478 9.70 -1.11 -12.28
N GLY A 479 8.78 -0.31 -12.84
CA GLY A 479 8.18 0.86 -12.22
C GLY A 479 6.72 0.66 -11.79
N GLY A 480 6.23 -0.58 -11.77
CA GLY A 480 4.82 -0.92 -11.58
C GLY A 480 4.08 -1.09 -12.91
N PHE A 481 2.78 -0.85 -12.89
CA PHE A 481 1.87 -1.19 -13.98
C PHE A 481 1.41 0.02 -14.77
N ARG A 482 1.17 -0.20 -16.07
CA ARG A 482 0.58 0.79 -16.97
C ARG A 482 -0.59 0.18 -17.75
N PRO A 483 -1.67 0.93 -18.05
CA PRO A 483 -2.74 0.41 -18.90
C PRO A 483 -2.18 0.05 -20.28
N ALA A 484 -2.63 -1.08 -20.82
CA ALA A 484 -2.32 -1.49 -22.19
C ALA A 484 -2.93 -0.49 -23.19
N ALA A 485 -2.24 -0.26 -24.30
CA ALA A 485 -2.79 0.56 -25.38
C ALA A 485 -3.89 -0.23 -26.13
N PRO A 486 -4.88 0.43 -26.74
CA PRO A 486 -5.94 -0.25 -27.49
C PRO A 486 -5.43 -1.20 -28.58
N GLU A 487 -4.28 -0.88 -29.17
CA GLU A 487 -3.60 -1.68 -30.21
C GLU A 487 -3.14 -3.07 -29.71
N TRP A 488 -3.04 -3.25 -28.38
CA TRP A 488 -2.72 -4.52 -27.75
C TRP A 488 -3.88 -5.52 -27.82
N GLY A 489 -5.06 -5.08 -28.28
CA GLY A 489 -6.16 -5.94 -28.71
C GLY A 489 -6.98 -6.59 -27.59
N TRP A 490 -6.67 -6.28 -26.33
CA TRP A 490 -7.51 -6.61 -25.19
C TRP A 490 -8.63 -5.57 -25.03
N GLY A 491 -9.88 -6.03 -24.83
CA GLY A 491 -10.98 -5.15 -24.41
C GLY A 491 -11.44 -4.06 -25.38
N GLY A 492 -11.19 -4.18 -26.69
CA GLY A 492 -11.54 -3.15 -27.68
C GLY A 492 -13.04 -2.89 -27.96
N GLU A 493 -13.96 -3.48 -27.18
CA GLU A 493 -15.42 -3.26 -27.29
C GLU A 493 -16.04 -3.15 -25.88
N GLU A 494 -17.02 -2.26 -25.71
CA GLU A 494 -17.79 -2.15 -24.45
C GLU A 494 -18.76 -3.33 -24.27
N ASP A 495 -18.60 -4.08 -23.19
CA ASP A 495 -19.43 -5.24 -22.86
C ASP A 495 -19.71 -5.35 -21.35
N ILE A 496 -20.45 -6.40 -20.97
CA ILE A 496 -20.61 -6.85 -19.59
C ILE A 496 -19.96 -8.23 -19.52
N THR A 497 -18.71 -8.28 -19.07
CA THR A 497 -17.91 -9.49 -18.98
C THR A 497 -17.87 -9.98 -17.53
N HIS A 498 -18.07 -11.28 -17.30
CA HIS A 498 -18.05 -11.87 -15.96
C HIS A 498 -16.76 -12.67 -15.72
N GLY A 499 -16.75 -13.96 -16.05
CA GLY A 499 -15.61 -14.86 -15.83
C GLY A 499 -14.55 -14.79 -16.94
N LEU A 500 -13.29 -14.99 -16.53
CA LEU A 500 -12.11 -15.17 -17.38
C LEU A 500 -11.45 -16.52 -17.05
N ALA A 501 -10.93 -17.22 -18.05
CA ALA A 501 -10.09 -18.40 -17.84
C ALA A 501 -9.01 -18.48 -18.92
N ALA A 502 -7.79 -18.87 -18.54
CA ALA A 502 -6.64 -18.95 -19.42
C ALA A 502 -6.16 -20.39 -19.67
N GLY A 503 -5.52 -20.62 -20.82
CA GLY A 503 -4.86 -21.87 -21.18
C GLY A 503 -4.24 -21.79 -22.58
N ASP A 504 -3.32 -22.71 -22.90
CA ASP A 504 -2.69 -22.80 -24.21
C ASP A 504 -3.61 -23.55 -25.19
N LEU A 505 -4.51 -22.83 -25.89
CA LEU A 505 -5.57 -23.44 -26.71
C LEU A 505 -5.10 -23.87 -28.09
N ASP A 506 -3.95 -23.37 -28.57
CA ASP A 506 -3.37 -23.73 -29.85
C ASP A 506 -1.99 -24.42 -29.79
N GLN A 507 -1.53 -24.76 -28.58
CA GLN A 507 -0.30 -25.51 -28.28
C GLN A 507 0.99 -24.80 -28.72
N ASP A 508 1.00 -23.48 -28.65
CA ASP A 508 2.18 -22.68 -28.93
C ASP A 508 2.92 -22.27 -27.64
N GLY A 509 2.30 -22.40 -26.48
CA GLY A 509 2.88 -22.18 -25.16
C GLY A 509 2.81 -20.76 -24.63
N ASP A 510 2.24 -19.80 -25.37
CA ASP A 510 1.64 -18.62 -24.75
C ASP A 510 0.21 -18.95 -24.28
N LEU A 511 -0.34 -18.14 -23.37
CA LEU A 511 -1.67 -18.43 -22.80
C LEU A 511 -2.73 -17.59 -23.49
N ASP A 512 -3.73 -18.28 -24.04
CA ASP A 512 -4.95 -17.72 -24.58
C ASP A 512 -6.00 -17.52 -23.48
N VAL A 513 -7.01 -16.70 -23.75
CA VAL A 513 -8.05 -16.39 -22.76
C VAL A 513 -9.45 -16.53 -23.35
N ILE A 514 -10.36 -17.15 -22.61
CA ILE A 514 -11.80 -17.07 -22.85
C ILE A 514 -12.46 -16.09 -21.88
N ALA A 515 -13.33 -15.22 -22.42
CA ALA A 515 -14.12 -14.26 -21.65
C ALA A 515 -15.62 -14.49 -21.86
N THR A 516 -16.38 -14.58 -20.78
CA THR A 516 -17.84 -14.80 -20.81
C THR A 516 -18.61 -13.48 -20.78
N ARG A 517 -19.62 -13.31 -21.65
CA ARG A 517 -20.31 -12.01 -21.89
C ARG A 517 -21.83 -12.08 -21.71
N PHE A 518 -22.43 -11.12 -21.01
CA PHE A 518 -23.87 -11.18 -20.71
C PHE A 518 -24.72 -10.98 -21.97
N GLY A 519 -25.60 -11.94 -22.28
CA GLY A 519 -26.50 -11.86 -23.43
C GLY A 519 -25.84 -12.10 -24.79
N GLU A 520 -24.55 -12.42 -24.84
CA GLU A 520 -23.78 -12.65 -26.06
C GLU A 520 -22.93 -13.95 -25.93
N PRO A 521 -22.50 -14.56 -27.05
CA PRO A 521 -21.52 -15.65 -27.00
C PRO A 521 -20.21 -15.24 -26.32
N PRO A 522 -19.46 -16.15 -25.70
CA PRO A 522 -18.13 -15.82 -25.17
C PRO A 522 -17.20 -15.34 -26.28
N VAL A 523 -16.08 -14.72 -25.89
CA VAL A 523 -15.02 -14.31 -26.80
C VAL A 523 -13.76 -15.09 -26.48
N LEU A 524 -13.06 -15.52 -27.52
CA LEU A 524 -11.72 -16.09 -27.42
C LEU A 524 -10.71 -14.99 -27.77
N TYR A 525 -9.68 -14.87 -26.95
CA TYR A 525 -8.53 -14.01 -27.18
C TYR A 525 -7.32 -14.90 -27.40
N ARG A 526 -6.81 -14.88 -28.64
CA ARG A 526 -5.56 -15.55 -28.98
C ARG A 526 -4.39 -14.66 -28.60
N ASN A 527 -3.42 -15.18 -27.86
CA ASN A 527 -2.20 -14.43 -27.60
C ASN A 527 -1.32 -14.41 -28.86
N GLU A 528 -0.73 -13.25 -29.15
CA GLU A 528 0.06 -13.02 -30.37
C GLU A 528 1.54 -12.81 -30.04
N SER A 529 2.01 -13.27 -28.88
CA SER A 529 3.37 -13.04 -28.45
C SER A 529 4.36 -13.96 -29.18
N SER A 530 5.27 -13.33 -29.94
CA SER A 530 6.39 -14.04 -30.57
C SER A 530 7.63 -14.17 -29.67
N SER A 531 7.55 -13.69 -28.42
CA SER A 531 8.66 -13.68 -27.48
C SER A 531 9.07 -15.11 -27.08
N PRO A 532 10.38 -15.36 -26.85
CA PRO A 532 10.86 -16.66 -26.39
C PRO A 532 10.26 -17.04 -25.04
N ARG A 533 9.75 -18.27 -24.93
CA ARG A 533 9.01 -18.74 -23.75
C ARG A 533 9.25 -20.19 -23.42
N ILE A 534 8.85 -20.62 -22.24
CA ILE A 534 8.66 -22.03 -21.91
C ILE A 534 7.25 -22.22 -21.36
N LEU A 535 6.66 -23.37 -21.64
CA LEU A 535 5.46 -23.84 -20.95
C LEU A 535 5.86 -24.95 -19.98
N VAL A 536 5.40 -24.88 -18.74
CA VAL A 536 5.67 -25.90 -17.72
C VAL A 536 4.36 -26.53 -17.28
N ARG A 537 4.32 -27.87 -17.38
CA ARG A 537 3.25 -28.72 -16.88
C ARG A 537 3.79 -29.62 -15.78
N LEU A 538 3.01 -29.83 -14.73
CA LEU A 538 3.40 -30.69 -13.62
C LEU A 538 2.64 -32.03 -13.69
N ALA A 539 3.39 -33.12 -13.59
CA ALA A 539 2.86 -34.47 -13.36
C ALA A 539 3.19 -34.88 -11.92
N GLY A 540 2.30 -34.52 -11.01
CA GLY A 540 2.33 -34.92 -9.61
C GLY A 540 2.03 -36.41 -9.43
N ARG A 541 2.34 -36.94 -8.25
CA ARG A 541 1.90 -38.27 -7.85
C ARG A 541 0.50 -38.19 -7.26
N PRO A 542 -0.33 -39.25 -7.39
CA PRO A 542 -1.58 -39.33 -6.66
C PRO A 542 -1.37 -39.09 -5.16
N PRO A 543 -2.29 -38.37 -4.50
CA PRO A 543 -3.58 -37.92 -5.04
C PRO A 543 -3.55 -36.58 -5.82
N ASN A 544 -2.55 -35.72 -5.62
CA ASN A 544 -2.45 -34.42 -6.31
C ASN A 544 -1.65 -34.52 -7.63
N THR A 545 -2.28 -35.09 -8.67
CA THR A 545 -1.60 -35.41 -9.94
C THR A 545 -1.24 -34.19 -10.80
N ARG A 546 -1.82 -33.02 -10.53
CA ARG A 546 -1.54 -31.75 -11.23
C ARG A 546 -0.61 -30.82 -10.46
N GLY A 547 -0.16 -31.21 -9.26
CA GLY A 547 0.73 -30.41 -8.43
C GLY A 547 0.10 -29.06 -8.01
N ILE A 548 -1.20 -29.03 -7.74
CA ILE A 548 -1.89 -27.82 -7.26
C ILE A 548 -1.27 -27.39 -5.92
N GLY A 549 -0.87 -26.12 -5.82
CA GLY A 549 -0.09 -25.56 -4.72
C GLY A 549 1.43 -25.51 -5.00
N ALA A 550 1.91 -26.03 -6.13
CA ALA A 550 3.33 -26.00 -6.47
C ALA A 550 3.82 -24.58 -6.80
N ARG A 551 5.08 -24.33 -6.46
CA ARG A 551 5.80 -23.09 -6.73
C ARG A 551 6.89 -23.31 -7.76
N ILE A 552 6.83 -22.60 -8.89
CA ILE A 552 7.77 -22.71 -10.00
C ILE A 552 8.60 -21.43 -10.09
N THR A 553 9.92 -21.56 -10.00
CA THR A 553 10.88 -20.47 -10.18
C THR A 553 11.78 -20.71 -11.38
N LEU A 554 11.91 -19.71 -12.25
CA LEU A 554 12.88 -19.70 -13.34
C LEU A 554 13.95 -18.65 -13.05
N THR A 555 15.23 -19.06 -13.02
CA THR A 555 16.35 -18.17 -12.72
C THR A 555 17.37 -18.16 -13.85
N GLY A 556 17.68 -16.97 -14.38
CA GLY A 556 18.75 -16.76 -15.37
C GLY A 556 20.15 -16.64 -14.73
N PRO A 557 21.21 -16.58 -15.55
CA PRO A 557 22.60 -16.49 -15.06
C PRO A 557 22.90 -15.13 -14.41
N ASP A 558 22.25 -14.07 -14.88
CA ASP A 558 22.40 -12.69 -14.41
C ASP A 558 21.36 -12.29 -13.34
N SER A 559 20.74 -13.27 -12.66
CA SER A 559 19.82 -13.08 -11.52
C SER A 559 18.39 -12.61 -11.84
N VAL A 560 17.85 -12.89 -13.03
CA VAL A 560 16.39 -12.69 -13.28
C VAL A 560 15.61 -13.86 -12.68
N VAL A 561 14.74 -13.59 -11.72
CA VAL A 561 13.83 -14.57 -11.11
C VAL A 561 12.41 -14.31 -11.60
N GLN A 562 11.71 -15.36 -12.04
CA GLN A 562 10.26 -15.34 -12.26
C GLN A 562 9.63 -16.37 -11.34
N LEU A 563 8.48 -16.02 -10.77
CA LEU A 563 7.70 -16.88 -9.87
C LEU A 563 6.31 -17.17 -10.45
N ARG A 564 5.92 -18.44 -10.48
CA ARG A 564 4.59 -18.93 -10.86
C ARG A 564 4.04 -19.87 -9.80
N LEU A 565 2.75 -19.73 -9.52
CA LEU A 565 1.98 -20.65 -8.68
C LEU A 565 1.11 -21.53 -9.57
N ILE A 566 1.01 -22.82 -9.25
CA ILE A 566 0.00 -23.69 -9.86
C ILE A 566 -1.22 -23.71 -8.94
N SER A 567 -2.34 -23.22 -9.43
CA SER A 567 -3.62 -23.15 -8.69
C SER A 567 -4.75 -23.77 -9.49
N ALA A 568 -5.81 -24.19 -8.79
CA ALA A 568 -7.06 -24.63 -9.41
C ALA A 568 -8.25 -23.91 -8.77
N GLY A 569 -9.01 -23.21 -9.61
CA GLY A 569 -10.14 -22.38 -9.17
C GLY A 569 -9.71 -21.11 -8.46
N GLY A 570 -10.70 -20.45 -7.85
CA GLY A 570 -10.54 -19.20 -7.10
C GLY A 570 -10.64 -17.91 -7.93
N ASP A 571 -10.62 -18.02 -9.26
CA ASP A 571 -10.99 -16.93 -10.16
C ASP A 571 -12.52 -16.79 -10.15
N TYR A 572 -13.06 -15.57 -10.23
CA TYR A 572 -14.51 -15.34 -10.15
C TYR A 572 -15.28 -16.21 -11.17
N LEU A 573 -16.05 -17.18 -10.64
CA LEU A 573 -16.82 -18.19 -11.37
C LEU A 573 -16.02 -19.16 -12.27
N SER A 574 -14.71 -19.02 -12.34
CA SER A 574 -13.90 -19.61 -13.40
C SER A 574 -12.68 -20.37 -12.88
N SER A 575 -12.04 -21.14 -13.76
CA SER A 575 -10.73 -21.75 -13.49
C SER A 575 -9.87 -21.87 -14.75
N SER A 576 -8.62 -21.43 -14.66
CA SER A 576 -7.63 -21.60 -15.73
C SER A 576 -6.99 -23.01 -15.74
N ASP A 577 -6.36 -23.40 -16.85
CA ASP A 577 -5.56 -24.64 -16.94
C ASP A 577 -4.37 -24.54 -15.97
N PRO A 578 -4.09 -25.56 -15.11
CA PRO A 578 -2.98 -25.53 -14.15
C PRO A 578 -1.60 -25.70 -14.82
N VAL A 579 -1.21 -24.73 -15.63
CA VAL A 579 0.08 -24.64 -16.33
C VAL A 579 0.77 -23.30 -16.04
N ALA A 580 2.08 -23.24 -16.27
CA ALA A 580 2.84 -22.01 -16.15
C ALA A 580 3.57 -21.67 -17.45
N SER A 581 3.18 -20.56 -18.09
CA SER A 581 3.98 -19.92 -19.14
C SER A 581 4.94 -18.91 -18.52
N LEU A 582 6.20 -18.93 -18.97
CA LEU A 582 7.31 -18.15 -18.43
C LEU A 582 8.17 -17.61 -19.58
N ALA A 583 8.60 -16.35 -19.46
CA ALA A 583 9.53 -15.75 -20.41
C ALA A 583 10.91 -16.42 -20.37
N ALA A 584 11.45 -16.80 -21.52
CA ALA A 584 12.79 -17.38 -21.65
C ALA A 584 13.81 -16.28 -21.98
N LEU A 585 14.13 -15.44 -20.99
CA LEU A 585 14.95 -14.22 -21.14
C LEU A 585 16.46 -14.47 -21.27
N ALA A 586 16.93 -15.68 -20.95
CA ALA A 586 18.34 -16.06 -21.01
C ALA A 586 18.53 -17.39 -21.76
N GLU A 587 19.69 -17.57 -22.40
CA GLU A 587 20.03 -18.81 -23.12
C GLU A 587 20.21 -20.01 -22.18
N GLU A 588 20.66 -19.78 -20.95
CA GLU A 588 20.83 -20.80 -19.92
C GLU A 588 20.07 -20.41 -18.65
N SER A 589 18.89 -20.98 -18.45
CA SER A 589 18.11 -20.80 -17.22
C SER A 589 18.07 -22.09 -16.39
N ARG A 590 17.80 -21.93 -15.09
CA ARG A 590 17.52 -23.01 -14.15
C ARG A 590 16.06 -22.93 -13.72
N LEU A 591 15.33 -24.03 -13.88
CA LEU A 591 13.97 -24.20 -13.41
C LEU A 591 14.00 -24.96 -12.08
N ARG A 592 13.29 -24.46 -11.09
CA ARG A 592 13.12 -25.11 -9.78
C ARG A 592 11.63 -25.15 -9.45
N VAL A 593 11.15 -26.33 -9.05
CA VAL A 593 9.78 -26.57 -8.61
C VAL A 593 9.81 -27.05 -7.17
N ILE A 594 9.08 -26.36 -6.30
CA ILE A 594 8.73 -26.85 -4.97
C ILE A 594 7.31 -27.40 -5.08
N TRP A 595 7.18 -28.70 -4.87
CA TRP A 595 5.89 -29.40 -4.90
C TRP A 595 5.15 -29.22 -3.57
N PRO A 596 3.81 -29.38 -3.57
CA PRO A 596 3.05 -29.59 -2.34
C PRO A 596 3.68 -30.72 -1.50
N GLY A 597 3.81 -30.50 -0.20
CA GLY A 597 4.54 -31.40 0.71
C GLY A 597 6.07 -31.25 0.72
N GLY A 598 6.62 -30.27 -0.01
CA GLY A 598 8.02 -29.82 0.12
C GLY A 598 9.05 -30.59 -0.71
N ALA A 599 8.64 -31.53 -1.58
CA ALA A 599 9.55 -32.15 -2.53
C ALA A 599 10.09 -31.10 -3.52
N VAL A 600 11.31 -31.28 -4.02
CA VAL A 600 11.95 -30.31 -4.92
C VAL A 600 12.44 -30.99 -6.19
N THR A 601 12.11 -30.41 -7.35
CA THR A 601 12.69 -30.74 -8.66
C THR A 601 13.51 -29.56 -9.16
N GLU A 602 14.72 -29.82 -9.67
CA GLU A 602 15.56 -28.79 -10.29
C GLU A 602 16.11 -29.28 -11.63
N LEU A 603 16.01 -28.41 -12.64
CA LEU A 603 16.48 -28.68 -13.99
C LEU A 603 17.31 -27.48 -14.48
N GLY A 604 18.52 -27.75 -14.96
CA GLY A 604 19.39 -26.75 -15.59
C GLY A 604 19.38 -26.85 -17.11
N GLY A 605 19.91 -25.83 -17.80
CA GLY A 605 20.02 -25.85 -19.26
C GLY A 605 18.68 -25.73 -19.97
N ILE A 606 17.72 -25.04 -19.34
CA ILE A 606 16.39 -24.79 -19.89
C ILE A 606 16.53 -23.97 -21.17
N ARG A 607 15.97 -24.50 -22.26
CA ARG A 607 15.94 -23.84 -23.56
C ARG A 607 14.57 -23.26 -23.85
N ALA A 608 14.58 -22.08 -24.47
CA ALA A 608 13.39 -21.40 -24.97
C ALA A 608 12.64 -22.24 -26.02
N ASN A 609 11.36 -21.88 -26.19
CA ASN A 609 10.36 -22.43 -27.10
C ASN A 609 10.17 -23.94 -26.93
N ARG A 610 10.02 -24.36 -25.68
CA ARG A 610 9.76 -25.75 -25.30
C ARG A 610 8.71 -25.84 -24.23
N GLU A 611 7.92 -26.90 -24.30
CA GLU A 611 7.09 -27.36 -23.20
C GLU A 611 7.88 -28.39 -22.41
N TYR A 612 7.86 -28.27 -21.09
CA TYR A 612 8.44 -29.22 -20.15
C TYR A 612 7.33 -29.80 -19.28
N GLU A 613 7.23 -31.13 -19.24
CA GLU A 613 6.43 -31.82 -18.24
C GLU A 613 7.37 -32.41 -17.19
N LEU A 614 7.27 -31.91 -15.95
CA LEU A 614 8.12 -32.31 -14.84
C LEU A 614 7.40 -33.36 -13.98
N HIS A 615 8.10 -34.44 -13.63
CA HIS A 615 7.51 -35.52 -12.82
C HIS A 615 7.91 -35.36 -11.35
N GLN A 616 6.95 -35.53 -10.44
CA GLN A 616 7.25 -35.42 -9.00
C GLN A 616 8.17 -36.57 -8.56
N PRO A 617 9.30 -36.27 -7.88
CA PRO A 617 10.23 -37.28 -7.42
C PRO A 617 9.56 -38.18 -6.37
N PRO A 618 10.04 -39.43 -6.19
CA PRO A 618 9.56 -40.28 -5.13
C PRO A 618 9.83 -39.65 -3.76
N PRO A 619 8.95 -39.85 -2.77
CA PRO A 619 9.17 -39.36 -1.42
C PRO A 619 10.51 -39.89 -0.89
N GLY A 620 11.42 -38.96 -0.54
CA GLY A 620 12.68 -39.28 0.13
C GLY A 620 12.44 -39.80 1.56
N PRO A 621 13.48 -40.32 2.25
CA PRO A 621 13.35 -40.66 3.66
C PRO A 621 12.89 -39.43 4.44
N THR A 622 11.77 -39.58 5.15
CA THR A 622 11.17 -38.51 5.96
C THR A 622 12.24 -37.95 6.89
N PRO A 623 12.54 -36.64 6.84
CA PRO A 623 13.40 -36.04 7.86
C PRO A 623 12.75 -36.29 9.24
N PRO A 624 13.53 -36.61 10.29
CA PRO A 624 13.04 -37.14 11.56
C PRO A 624 11.87 -36.34 12.14
N ALA A 625 10.88 -36.98 12.77
CA ALA A 625 9.77 -36.28 13.43
C ALA A 625 10.32 -35.27 14.46
N GLY A 626 10.19 -33.98 14.16
CA GLY A 626 10.94 -32.86 14.77
C GLY A 626 11.61 -31.95 13.73
N SER A 627 11.75 -32.46 12.51
CA SER A 627 12.08 -31.75 11.28
C SER A 627 11.03 -32.09 10.23
N LYS A 628 9.72 -31.92 10.56
CA LYS A 628 8.86 -31.29 9.55
C LYS A 628 9.64 -30.03 9.22
N GLY A 629 10.16 -29.94 7.99
CA GLY A 629 10.64 -28.67 7.54
C GLY A 629 9.42 -27.75 7.65
N HIS A 630 9.31 -27.00 8.74
CA HIS A 630 9.36 -25.57 8.53
C HIS A 630 10.47 -25.43 7.49
N LEU A 631 10.09 -25.24 6.23
CA LEU A 631 10.86 -24.31 5.46
C LEU A 631 10.89 -23.11 6.41
N ASP A 632 11.99 -22.97 7.14
CA ASP A 632 12.49 -21.67 7.56
C ASP A 632 12.69 -20.94 6.23
N SER A 633 11.58 -20.55 5.61
CA SER A 633 11.40 -19.62 4.52
C SER A 633 11.34 -18.20 5.07
N ARG A 634 11.20 -18.06 6.39
CA ARG A 634 12.20 -17.29 7.11
C ARG A 634 13.56 -17.87 6.74
N SER A 635 14.13 -17.52 5.57
CA SER A 635 15.56 -17.26 5.53
C SER A 635 15.82 -16.52 6.83
N PRO A 636 16.53 -17.10 7.81
CA PRO A 636 16.47 -16.63 9.19
C PRO A 636 16.59 -15.13 9.09
N LEU A 637 15.49 -14.40 9.36
CA LEU A 637 15.40 -12.97 9.06
C LEU A 637 16.71 -12.44 9.62
N ALA A 638 17.61 -12.00 8.74
CA ALA A 638 19.01 -11.88 9.13
C ALA A 638 19.03 -11.10 10.44
N ASP A 639 19.69 -11.63 11.48
CA ASP A 639 19.51 -11.17 12.88
C ASP A 639 19.23 -9.65 12.89
N PRO A 640 18.10 -9.18 13.44
CA PRO A 640 17.65 -7.83 13.19
C PRO A 640 18.73 -6.83 13.63
N TRP A 641 18.89 -5.76 12.85
CA TRP A 641 19.84 -4.69 13.18
C TRP A 641 19.43 -3.97 14.46
N PHE A 642 18.13 -3.86 14.65
CA PHE A 642 17.50 -3.14 15.74
C PHE A 642 16.59 -4.05 16.57
N GLU A 643 16.65 -3.90 17.89
CA GLU A 643 15.74 -4.52 18.85
C GLU A 643 14.74 -3.49 19.37
N ASP A 644 13.44 -3.79 19.32
CA ASP A 644 12.40 -2.97 19.95
C ASP A 644 12.47 -3.11 21.48
N VAL A 645 12.99 -2.08 22.15
CA VAL A 645 13.07 -1.97 23.61
C VAL A 645 12.07 -0.94 24.16
N SER A 646 11.04 -0.59 23.38
CA SER A 646 10.04 0.44 23.74
C SER A 646 9.32 0.16 25.06
N ALA A 647 9.21 -1.10 25.45
CA ALA A 647 8.61 -1.51 26.73
C ALA A 647 9.34 -0.90 27.94
N LEU A 648 10.63 -0.56 27.80
CA LEU A 648 11.42 0.12 28.83
C LEU A 648 10.89 1.53 29.13
N LEU A 649 10.35 2.22 28.12
CA LEU A 649 9.88 3.60 28.26
C LEU A 649 8.57 3.71 29.04
N GLY A 650 7.68 2.72 28.93
CA GLY A 650 6.37 2.74 29.60
C GLY A 650 5.47 3.94 29.22
N HIS A 651 5.67 4.54 28.04
CA HIS A 651 5.00 5.78 27.62
C HIS A 651 4.06 5.56 26.42
N VAL A 652 2.89 6.20 26.46
CA VAL A 652 1.91 6.29 25.36
C VAL A 652 1.49 7.75 25.18
N HIS A 653 1.65 8.26 23.96
CA HIS A 653 1.19 9.59 23.60
C HIS A 653 -0.33 9.70 23.67
N THR A 654 -0.83 10.82 24.20
CA THR A 654 -2.25 11.13 24.19
C THR A 654 -2.51 12.34 23.31
N ASP A 655 -3.51 12.21 22.44
CA ASP A 655 -4.07 13.32 21.66
C ASP A 655 -5.58 13.11 21.55
N THR A 656 -6.38 14.10 21.94
CA THR A 656 -7.82 14.02 21.72
C THR A 656 -8.16 14.35 20.27
N THR A 657 -9.24 13.76 19.73
CA THR A 657 -9.71 14.16 18.39
C THR A 657 -10.27 15.58 18.48
N HIS A 658 -9.71 16.53 17.72
CA HIS A 658 -10.24 17.89 17.69
C HIS A 658 -11.09 18.08 16.45
N HIS A 659 -12.22 18.75 16.62
CA HIS A 659 -13.10 19.08 15.52
C HIS A 659 -12.55 20.20 14.60
N ARG A 660 -11.25 20.20 14.26
CA ARG A 660 -10.73 21.15 13.24
C ARG A 660 -11.39 20.94 11.88
N ARG A 661 -11.79 19.70 11.56
CA ARG A 661 -12.68 19.41 10.42
C ARG A 661 -14.13 19.86 10.61
N SER A 662 -14.59 20.18 11.83
CA SER A 662 -15.86 20.92 11.98
C SER A 662 -15.68 22.41 11.73
N LEU A 663 -14.48 22.94 11.94
CA LEU A 663 -14.15 24.33 11.60
C LEU A 663 -13.94 24.49 10.09
N GLN A 664 -13.07 23.68 9.47
CA GLN A 664 -12.83 23.67 8.02
C GLN A 664 -13.16 22.27 7.45
N PRO A 665 -14.40 22.03 7.00
CA PRO A 665 -14.83 20.69 6.60
C PRO A 665 -14.16 20.13 5.34
N LEU A 666 -13.69 21.02 4.45
CA LEU A 666 -13.04 20.64 3.19
C LEU A 666 -11.55 20.34 3.31
N LEU A 667 -10.98 20.34 4.53
CA LEU A 667 -9.56 20.06 4.75
C LEU A 667 -9.11 18.74 4.09
N PRO A 668 -8.00 18.74 3.36
CA PRO A 668 -7.46 17.53 2.74
C PRO A 668 -6.85 16.57 3.77
N LEU A 669 -6.27 17.10 4.86
CA LEU A 669 -5.72 16.34 5.99
C LEU A 669 -6.24 16.91 7.32
N ALA A 670 -6.41 16.05 8.31
CA ALA A 670 -6.62 16.42 9.70
C ALA A 670 -5.39 17.15 10.27
N LEU A 671 -5.61 18.30 10.90
CA LEU A 671 -4.56 19.16 11.48
C LEU A 671 -4.42 18.97 13.00
N ASP A 672 -5.01 17.91 13.56
CA ASP A 672 -5.07 17.61 14.99
C ASP A 672 -4.14 16.46 15.39
N ARG A 673 -3.14 16.13 14.56
CA ARG A 673 -2.20 15.00 14.74
C ARG A 673 -0.77 15.37 14.41
N LEU A 674 -0.34 16.56 14.81
CA LEU A 674 0.96 17.11 14.40
C LEU A 674 2.13 16.65 15.32
N GLY A 675 1.87 15.90 16.39
CA GLY A 675 2.88 15.43 17.35
C GLY A 675 2.75 13.94 17.68
N PRO A 676 3.61 13.38 18.55
CA PRO A 676 4.57 14.09 19.37
C PRO A 676 5.91 14.38 18.68
N GLY A 677 6.55 15.46 19.11
CA GLY A 677 7.99 15.65 18.95
C GLY A 677 8.80 14.81 19.92
N VAL A 678 10.08 14.57 19.60
CA VAL A 678 11.00 13.74 20.40
C VAL A 678 12.38 14.40 20.46
N THR A 679 12.94 14.51 21.66
CA THR A 679 14.18 15.23 21.93
C THR A 679 15.10 14.43 22.83
N TRP A 680 16.36 14.26 22.43
CA TRP A 680 17.43 13.82 23.30
C TRP A 680 18.16 15.02 23.90
N ALA A 681 18.32 15.05 25.22
CA ALA A 681 19.04 16.12 25.90
C ALA A 681 19.66 15.61 27.21
N ASP A 682 20.76 16.22 27.67
CA ASP A 682 21.34 15.96 29.00
C ASP A 682 21.07 17.19 29.90
N PRO A 683 19.85 17.32 30.45
CA PRO A 683 19.46 18.50 31.17
C PRO A 683 19.95 18.51 32.63
N ASP A 684 20.31 17.37 33.21
CA ASP A 684 20.91 17.27 34.55
C ASP A 684 22.45 17.26 34.55
N SER A 685 23.05 17.26 33.35
CA SER A 685 24.50 17.29 33.13
C SER A 685 25.19 16.09 33.76
N ASP A 686 24.59 14.91 33.68
CA ASP A 686 25.16 13.66 34.17
C ASP A 686 25.97 12.89 33.10
N GLY A 687 25.90 13.34 31.85
CA GLY A 687 26.61 12.80 30.70
C GLY A 687 25.78 11.83 29.85
N ASP A 688 24.61 11.41 30.33
CA ASP A 688 23.67 10.55 29.61
C ASP A 688 22.56 11.41 28.99
N ALA A 689 22.22 11.16 27.72
CA ALA A 689 21.09 11.84 27.09
C ALA A 689 19.76 11.22 27.57
N ASP A 690 18.90 12.04 28.14
CA ASP A 690 17.53 11.75 28.52
C ASP A 690 16.56 11.94 27.34
N LEU A 691 15.52 11.10 27.30
CA LEU A 691 14.48 11.19 26.29
C LEU A 691 13.34 12.08 26.77
N VAL A 692 13.04 13.14 26.01
CA VAL A 692 11.87 14.00 26.24
C VAL A 692 10.87 13.82 25.11
N VAL A 693 9.61 13.56 25.45
CA VAL A 693 8.53 13.35 24.48
C VAL A 693 7.47 14.43 24.67
N GLY A 694 7.13 15.11 23.58
CA GLY A 694 6.04 16.09 23.54
C GLY A 694 4.67 15.45 23.76
N ALA A 695 3.65 16.29 23.91
CA ALA A 695 2.28 15.84 24.11
C ALA A 695 1.30 16.54 23.17
N GLY A 696 0.23 15.83 22.80
CA GLY A 696 -0.93 16.37 22.14
C GLY A 696 -1.93 16.93 23.15
N ALA A 697 -3.13 17.22 22.68
CA ALA A 697 -4.15 17.79 23.55
C ALA A 697 -4.59 16.83 24.66
N GLY A 698 -4.78 17.36 25.86
CA GLY A 698 -5.11 16.59 27.05
C GLY A 698 -3.98 15.66 27.53
N GLY A 699 -2.81 15.70 26.87
CA GLY A 699 -1.63 14.90 27.22
C GLY A 699 -0.66 15.59 28.18
N VAL A 700 0.43 14.89 28.47
CA VAL A 700 1.46 15.30 29.44
C VAL A 700 2.82 15.17 28.76
N VAL A 701 3.62 16.24 28.77
CA VAL A 701 5.01 16.18 28.30
C VAL A 701 5.80 15.35 29.30
N VAL A 702 6.55 14.35 28.83
CA VAL A 702 7.32 13.44 29.71
C VAL A 702 8.81 13.54 29.45
N MET A 703 9.58 13.44 30.53
CA MET A 703 11.03 13.18 30.48
C MET A 703 11.29 11.79 31.08
N ILE A 704 12.03 10.98 30.35
CA ILE A 704 12.41 9.63 30.70
C ILE A 704 13.93 9.64 30.87
N PRO A 705 14.42 9.67 32.13
CA PRO A 705 15.84 9.72 32.40
C PRO A 705 16.55 8.46 31.90
N ASN A 706 17.74 8.62 31.36
CA ASN A 706 18.62 7.53 30.97
C ASN A 706 19.71 7.33 32.03
N ARG A 707 20.12 6.07 32.24
CA ARG A 707 21.39 5.76 32.90
C ARG A 707 22.05 4.60 32.18
N HIS A 708 23.02 4.92 31.32
CA HIS A 708 23.75 3.94 30.49
C HIS A 708 22.85 2.91 29.78
N GLY A 709 21.84 3.40 29.07
CA GLY A 709 20.94 2.56 28.27
C GLY A 709 19.78 1.93 29.03
N GLU A 710 19.56 2.33 30.28
CA GLU A 710 18.42 1.86 31.08
C GLU A 710 17.60 3.06 31.59
N PRO A 711 16.25 2.99 31.60
CA PRO A 711 15.43 4.03 32.20
C PRO A 711 15.76 4.18 33.68
N ALA A 712 16.11 5.39 34.11
CA ALA A 712 16.36 5.71 35.50
C ALA A 712 15.10 6.25 36.19
N GLY A 713 14.92 5.89 37.47
CA GLY A 713 13.86 6.46 38.30
C GLY A 713 14.10 7.94 38.55
N GLY A 714 13.05 8.75 38.49
CA GLY A 714 13.15 10.22 38.64
C GLY A 714 12.54 11.01 37.48
N GLY A 715 12.03 10.34 36.45
CA GLY A 715 11.26 10.96 35.37
C GLY A 715 10.00 11.68 35.87
N PHE A 716 9.49 12.62 35.07
CA PHE A 716 8.33 13.42 35.43
C PHE A 716 7.40 13.65 34.23
N GLY A 717 6.17 14.10 34.52
CA GLY A 717 5.21 14.56 33.54
C GLY A 717 4.72 15.97 33.85
N ALA A 718 4.57 16.83 32.85
CA ALA A 718 3.97 18.16 32.96
C ALA A 718 2.67 18.27 32.13
N GLU A 719 1.54 18.53 32.81
CA GLU A 719 0.25 18.81 32.16
C GLU A 719 0.29 20.21 31.55
N ILE A 720 0.50 20.28 30.24
CA ILE A 720 0.47 21.53 29.48
C ILE A 720 -0.78 21.43 28.59
N PRO A 721 -1.87 22.17 28.88
CA PRO A 721 -3.10 22.07 28.10
C PRO A 721 -2.86 22.58 26.67
N LEU A 722 -3.28 21.78 25.69
CA LEU A 722 -3.17 22.13 24.28
C LEU A 722 -4.52 21.96 23.56
N THR A 723 -4.87 22.95 22.72
CA THR A 723 -5.88 22.98 21.63
C THR A 723 -7.31 23.50 21.87
N GLU A 724 -7.52 24.54 22.69
CA GLU A 724 -8.52 25.57 22.33
C GLU A 724 -7.76 26.72 21.67
N VAL A 725 -8.08 27.10 20.41
CA VAL A 725 -7.48 28.21 19.62
C VAL A 725 -6.23 28.81 20.28
N LEU A 726 -5.07 28.16 20.13
CA LEU A 726 -4.05 28.23 21.18
C LEU A 726 -3.22 29.51 21.21
N GLU A 727 -3.03 29.98 22.44
CA GLU A 727 -1.95 30.89 22.85
C GLU A 727 -0.60 30.17 23.11
N VAL A 728 -0.53 28.81 23.12
CA VAL A 728 0.69 28.00 23.35
C VAL A 728 0.63 26.64 22.59
N ASP A 729 1.62 26.27 21.76
CA ASP A 729 1.82 24.91 21.16
C ASP A 729 3.12 24.30 21.71
N ALA A 730 3.11 23.05 22.18
CA ALA A 730 4.27 22.38 22.81
C ALA A 730 4.73 21.11 22.05
N ALA A 731 4.53 21.10 20.74
CA ALA A 731 4.83 19.92 19.94
C ALA A 731 6.32 19.74 19.54
N THR A 732 7.16 20.76 19.75
CA THR A 732 8.63 20.67 19.61
C THR A 732 9.29 21.16 20.89
N LEU A 733 10.33 20.48 21.37
CA LEU A 733 11.02 20.79 22.63
C LEU A 733 12.52 20.97 22.38
N LEU A 734 13.09 22.11 22.78
CA LEU A 734 14.52 22.41 22.60
C LEU A 734 15.23 22.64 23.95
N PRO A 735 16.41 22.03 24.16
CA PRO A 735 17.23 22.27 25.36
C PRO A 735 18.10 23.53 25.17
N LEU A 736 17.64 24.68 25.67
CA LEU A 736 18.39 25.95 25.60
C LEU A 736 19.12 26.27 26.92
N PRO A 737 20.35 26.83 26.88
CA PRO A 737 21.10 27.23 28.07
C PRO A 737 20.44 28.41 28.81
N ARG A 738 20.69 28.51 30.12
CA ARG A 738 20.06 29.49 31.03
C ARG A 738 21.00 30.64 31.37
N ASP A 739 21.14 31.61 30.47
CA ASP A 739 21.91 32.82 30.77
C ASP A 739 21.00 34.00 31.15
N GLY A 740 21.02 34.32 32.45
CA GLY A 740 20.85 35.66 33.00
C GLY A 740 19.67 36.55 32.54
N ALA A 741 18.56 36.48 33.28
CA ALA A 741 17.62 37.58 33.51
C ALA A 741 16.87 38.18 32.29
N GLY A 742 15.84 37.48 31.80
CA GLY A 742 14.72 38.09 31.07
C GLY A 742 13.69 37.08 30.58
N GLU A 743 12.49 37.06 31.16
CA GLU A 743 11.33 36.33 30.60
C GLU A 743 10.82 37.01 29.29
N PRO A 744 10.27 36.27 28.29
CA PRO A 744 9.31 35.18 28.45
C PRO A 744 9.48 33.91 27.57
N GLY A 745 9.22 32.78 28.20
CA GLY A 745 8.76 31.50 27.65
C GLY A 745 8.28 30.75 28.90
N PHE A 746 7.18 30.00 28.88
CA PHE A 746 6.77 29.27 30.10
C PHE A 746 7.93 28.36 30.49
N PRO A 747 8.68 28.65 31.58
CA PRO A 747 9.69 27.72 32.01
C PRO A 747 8.89 26.55 32.57
N VAL A 748 8.94 25.39 31.93
CA VAL A 748 8.55 24.18 32.65
C VAL A 748 9.64 24.01 33.69
N ARG A 749 9.32 24.42 34.92
CA ARG A 749 10.23 24.29 36.06
C ARG A 749 10.22 22.84 36.47
N PHE A 750 11.26 22.15 36.04
CA PHE A 750 11.54 20.80 36.48
C PHE A 750 12.20 20.89 37.86
N GLY A 751 11.74 20.07 38.81
CA GLY A 751 12.41 19.94 40.10
C GLY A 751 13.90 19.61 39.89
N ALA A 752 14.78 20.09 40.78
CA ALA A 752 16.25 19.98 40.72
C ALA A 752 17.02 21.02 39.88
N GLY A 753 16.37 22.01 39.26
CA GLY A 753 17.07 23.17 38.66
C GLY A 753 17.16 23.17 37.13
N LEU A 754 16.59 22.15 36.49
CA LEU A 754 16.37 22.07 35.04
C LEU A 754 15.36 23.12 34.56
N THR A 755 15.55 23.66 33.35
CA THR A 755 14.57 24.50 32.65
C THR A 755 14.64 24.18 31.16
N MET A 756 13.53 23.78 30.55
CA MET A 756 13.36 23.71 29.09
C MET A 756 12.42 24.84 28.71
N GLY A 757 12.81 25.58 27.67
CA GLY A 757 12.00 26.66 27.14
C GLY A 757 10.92 26.12 26.22
N ILE A 758 9.66 26.35 26.56
CA ILE A 758 8.56 26.27 25.58
C ILE A 758 8.46 27.66 24.95
N GLY A 759 8.71 27.74 23.64
CA GLY A 759 8.54 28.96 22.87
C GLY A 759 7.05 29.28 22.73
N SER A 760 6.51 30.21 23.52
CA SER A 760 5.21 30.82 23.21
C SER A 760 5.02 32.17 23.91
N ARG A 761 4.62 33.18 23.15
CA ARG A 761 3.87 34.33 23.67
C ARG A 761 2.80 34.74 22.67
N GLU A 762 1.59 35.04 23.16
CA GLU A 762 0.47 35.79 22.53
C GLU A 762 0.59 35.99 21.01
N THR A 763 0.54 34.90 20.25
CA THR A 763 0.66 34.95 18.79
C THR A 763 -0.66 35.38 18.12
N GLY A 764 -1.67 35.83 18.89
CA GLY A 764 -3.00 36.13 18.37
C GLY A 764 -3.75 34.89 17.87
N GLY A 765 -3.41 33.71 18.41
CA GLY A 765 -4.05 32.44 18.08
C GLY A 765 -3.48 31.75 16.83
N VAL A 766 -2.19 31.86 16.53
CA VAL A 766 -1.55 31.15 15.39
C VAL A 766 -0.66 29.99 15.84
N SER A 767 -0.58 28.95 15.02
CA SER A 767 0.17 27.72 15.27
C SER A 767 1.67 27.86 14.98
N ALA A 768 2.52 27.34 15.87
CA ALA A 768 3.96 27.29 15.69
C ALA A 768 4.38 26.00 14.96
N GLY A 769 5.34 26.16 14.03
CA GLY A 769 5.91 25.08 13.23
C GLY A 769 7.15 24.45 13.89
N PRO A 770 8.16 24.07 13.10
CA PRO A 770 9.43 23.57 13.63
C PRO A 770 10.22 24.68 14.32
N MET A 771 11.16 24.28 15.17
CA MET A 771 12.10 25.17 15.84
C MET A 771 13.52 24.62 15.71
N SER A 772 14.49 25.51 15.50
CA SER A 772 15.92 25.17 15.45
C SER A 772 16.74 26.32 16.02
N ALA A 773 17.90 26.01 16.61
CA ALA A 773 18.75 27.00 17.27
C ALA A 773 20.20 26.95 16.75
N ALA A 774 20.82 28.13 16.65
CA ALA A 774 22.22 28.32 16.26
C ALA A 774 22.74 29.67 16.78
N ASP A 775 24.06 29.84 16.84
CA ASP A 775 24.72 31.11 17.13
C ASP A 775 24.81 31.95 15.84
N ILE A 776 23.75 32.68 15.54
CA ILE A 776 23.52 33.32 14.23
C ILE A 776 24.47 34.50 13.99
N ASP A 777 24.89 35.21 15.03
CA ASP A 777 25.79 36.36 14.93
C ASP A 777 27.17 36.11 15.56
N LEU A 778 27.49 34.84 15.82
CA LEU A 778 28.77 34.35 16.35
C LEU A 778 29.17 35.03 17.67
N ASP A 779 28.20 35.32 18.53
CA ASP A 779 28.40 35.98 19.83
C ASP A 779 28.55 35.00 21.01
N GLY A 780 28.42 33.70 20.74
CA GLY A 780 28.49 32.60 21.69
C GLY A 780 27.15 32.24 22.34
N VAL A 781 26.04 32.88 21.95
CA VAL A 781 24.69 32.62 22.45
C VAL A 781 23.79 32.09 21.35
N LEU A 782 23.07 31.00 21.63
CA LEU A 782 22.11 30.45 20.66
C LEU A 782 20.89 31.36 20.51
N ASP A 783 20.57 31.67 19.27
CA ASP A 783 19.33 32.27 18.82
C ASP A 783 18.35 31.20 18.33
N LEU A 784 17.05 31.48 18.44
CA LEU A 784 15.99 30.52 18.13
C LEU A 784 15.20 30.97 16.90
N PHE A 785 15.18 30.13 15.87
CA PHE A 785 14.20 30.23 14.78
C PHE A 785 12.90 29.54 15.15
N VAL A 786 11.77 30.20 14.89
CA VAL A 786 10.43 29.66 15.04
C VAL A 786 9.69 29.78 13.70
N GLY A 787 9.40 28.63 13.09
CA GLY A 787 8.63 28.56 11.85
C GLY A 787 7.15 28.85 12.08
N GLY A 788 6.52 29.61 11.18
CA GLY A 788 5.08 29.82 11.16
C GLY A 788 4.35 28.65 10.51
N ARG A 789 3.33 28.10 11.17
CA ARG A 789 2.46 27.04 10.62
C ARG A 789 1.11 27.65 10.21
N GLU A 790 -0.01 27.11 10.66
CA GLU A 790 -1.33 27.55 10.19
C GLU A 790 -2.03 28.59 11.09
N MET A 791 -2.87 29.42 10.46
CA MET A 791 -3.88 30.21 11.15
C MET A 791 -5.18 29.40 11.31
N PRO A 792 -5.74 29.22 12.52
CA PRO A 792 -6.98 28.48 12.75
C PRO A 792 -8.13 28.97 11.88
N GLY A 793 -8.87 28.03 11.28
CA GLY A 793 -10.00 28.32 10.38
C GLY A 793 -9.59 28.92 9.03
N ARG A 794 -8.29 29.05 8.74
CA ARG A 794 -7.79 29.74 7.54
C ARG A 794 -6.71 28.96 6.79
N TYR A 795 -6.47 27.68 7.09
CA TYR A 795 -5.53 26.87 6.30
C TYR A 795 -5.91 26.96 4.80
N PRO A 796 -4.95 27.14 3.87
CA PRO A 796 -3.49 27.08 4.02
C PRO A 796 -2.80 28.43 4.32
N ARG A 797 -3.50 29.44 4.86
CA ARG A 797 -2.88 30.71 5.26
C ARG A 797 -1.84 30.49 6.35
N ALA A 798 -0.59 30.83 6.04
CA ALA A 798 0.53 30.71 6.95
C ALA A 798 0.61 31.86 7.97
N ALA A 799 1.13 31.54 9.15
CA ALA A 799 1.64 32.52 10.11
C ALA A 799 3.03 33.04 9.69
N ASP A 800 3.42 34.21 10.20
CA ASP A 800 4.79 34.72 10.01
C ASP A 800 5.78 33.91 10.85
N SER A 801 6.99 33.72 10.32
CA SER A 801 8.12 33.11 11.05
C SER A 801 9.04 34.20 11.62
N TYR A 802 9.82 33.88 12.64
CA TYR A 802 10.65 34.88 13.34
C TYR A 802 11.87 34.28 14.03
N ILE A 803 12.84 35.15 14.35
CA ILE A 803 14.03 34.85 15.16
C ILE A 803 13.86 35.47 16.55
N LEU A 804 14.07 34.68 17.61
CA LEU A 804 14.16 35.15 18.98
C LEU A 804 15.63 35.28 19.39
N ARG A 805 16.06 36.50 19.68
CA ARG A 805 17.43 36.74 20.16
C ARG A 805 17.61 36.29 21.61
N SER A 806 18.62 35.46 21.86
CA SER A 806 18.84 34.81 23.16
C SER A 806 17.56 34.18 23.74
N GLY A 807 16.67 33.66 22.86
CA GLY A 807 15.40 33.04 23.23
C GLY A 807 14.33 33.94 23.85
N SER A 808 14.50 35.27 23.85
CA SER A 808 13.69 36.17 24.70
C SER A 808 12.64 37.01 23.96
N ARG A 809 12.94 37.59 22.78
CA ARG A 809 11.95 38.39 22.01
C ARG A 809 12.20 38.30 20.51
N PRO A 810 11.13 38.33 19.67
CA PRO A 810 11.28 38.44 18.24
C PRO A 810 12.09 39.70 17.89
N ASP A 811 13.18 39.51 17.15
CA ASP A 811 13.94 40.63 16.60
C ASP A 811 13.28 41.06 15.27
N PRO A 812 12.66 42.25 15.18
CA PRO A 812 11.93 42.65 13.98
C PRO A 812 12.82 42.81 12.74
N ARG A 813 14.12 43.10 12.93
CA ARG A 813 15.06 43.27 11.82
C ARG A 813 15.49 41.92 11.29
N LEU A 814 15.86 41.00 12.18
CA LEU A 814 16.26 39.63 11.80
C LEU A 814 15.08 38.81 11.26
N SER A 815 13.86 39.10 11.73
CA SER A 815 12.65 38.38 11.32
C SER A 815 12.06 38.88 9.98
N GLU A 816 12.52 40.00 9.44
CA GLU A 816 11.95 40.59 8.23
C GLU A 816 12.01 39.67 7.00
N PRO A 817 13.13 38.95 6.72
CA PRO A 817 13.20 38.00 5.59
C PRO A 817 12.21 36.84 5.70
N PHE A 818 11.69 36.58 6.91
CA PHE A 818 10.88 35.40 7.23
C PHE A 818 9.37 35.69 7.31
N ARG A 819 8.95 36.90 6.97
CA ARG A 819 7.53 37.24 6.86
C ARG A 819 6.91 36.60 5.64
N SER A 820 5.72 36.03 5.79
CA SER A 820 4.96 35.43 4.69
C SER A 820 5.70 34.34 3.89
N LEU A 821 6.65 33.61 4.50
CA LEU A 821 7.38 32.51 3.87
C LEU A 821 6.47 31.39 3.34
N GLY A 822 5.36 31.16 4.02
CA GLY A 822 4.51 29.98 3.81
C GLY A 822 4.50 29.07 5.02
N LEU A 823 3.95 27.86 4.85
CA LEU A 823 3.75 26.90 5.93
C LEU A 823 5.04 26.13 6.21
N VAL A 824 5.84 26.57 7.19
CA VAL A 824 7.11 25.91 7.55
C VAL A 824 6.82 24.60 8.29
N SER A 825 7.42 23.49 7.85
CA SER A 825 7.21 22.14 8.42
C SER A 825 8.48 21.53 9.00
N GLY A 826 9.65 21.82 8.42
CA GLY A 826 10.97 21.49 8.96
C GLY A 826 11.94 22.67 8.90
N SER A 827 12.88 22.74 9.85
CA SER A 827 13.95 23.74 9.87
C SER A 827 15.22 23.16 10.48
N LEU A 828 16.38 23.56 9.96
CA LEU A 828 17.69 23.30 10.55
C LEU A 828 18.67 24.41 10.21
N PHE A 829 19.71 24.55 11.04
CA PHE A 829 20.88 25.37 10.73
C PHE A 829 22.04 24.49 10.27
N THR A 830 22.76 24.93 9.24
CA THR A 830 23.94 24.22 8.71
C THR A 830 24.79 25.15 7.84
N ASP A 831 26.11 24.98 7.84
CA ASP A 831 27.04 25.75 6.99
C ASP A 831 27.03 25.21 5.54
N ILE A 832 26.20 25.81 4.66
CA ILE A 832 25.92 25.30 3.30
C ILE A 832 27.03 25.68 2.33
N ASP A 833 27.55 26.91 2.40
CA ASP A 833 28.54 27.41 1.46
C ASP A 833 30.01 27.33 1.96
N LEU A 834 30.20 26.83 3.19
CA LEU A 834 31.48 26.60 3.86
C LEU A 834 32.22 27.87 4.25
N ASP A 835 31.49 28.94 4.60
CA ASP A 835 32.07 30.18 5.13
C ASP A 835 32.18 30.20 6.67
N GLY A 836 31.55 29.24 7.34
CA GLY A 836 31.59 29.07 8.80
C GLY A 836 30.42 29.72 9.53
N ASP A 837 29.49 30.34 8.81
CA ASP A 837 28.26 30.92 9.36
C ASP A 837 27.10 29.91 9.29
N PRO A 838 26.21 29.84 10.31
CA PRO A 838 25.08 28.92 10.26
C PRO A 838 23.99 29.44 9.32
N ASP A 839 23.84 28.79 8.15
CA ASP A 839 22.76 29.06 7.21
C ASP A 839 21.46 28.36 7.62
N LEU A 840 20.32 28.92 7.21
CA LEU A 840 18.99 28.37 7.54
C LEU A 840 18.39 27.65 6.35
N ALA A 841 18.12 26.35 6.49
CA ALA A 841 17.42 25.52 5.52
C ALA A 841 16.02 25.14 6.01
N LEU A 842 15.02 25.27 5.15
CA LEU A 842 13.60 25.10 5.48
C LEU A 842 12.89 24.15 4.53
N ALA A 843 12.04 23.30 5.10
CA ALA A 843 10.99 22.57 4.39
C ALA A 843 9.67 23.35 4.47
N LEU A 844 9.05 23.62 3.33
CA LEU A 844 7.77 24.34 3.23
C LEU A 844 6.67 23.43 2.67
N GLU A 845 5.51 23.40 3.33
CA GLU A 845 4.31 22.82 2.72
C GLU A 845 3.77 23.79 1.66
N TRP A 846 3.64 23.32 0.42
CA TRP A 846 3.26 24.06 -0.78
C TRP A 846 4.29 25.07 -1.32
N GLY A 847 5.55 24.96 -0.90
CA GLY A 847 6.65 25.82 -1.36
C GLY A 847 7.90 25.02 -1.72
N PRO A 848 8.91 25.66 -2.31
CA PRO A 848 10.20 25.02 -2.54
C PRO A 848 10.97 24.83 -1.21
N PRO A 849 11.90 23.87 -1.14
CA PRO A 849 12.93 23.89 -0.11
C PRO A 849 13.63 25.24 -0.17
N THR A 850 13.68 25.94 0.94
CA THR A 850 14.12 27.34 0.99
C THR A 850 15.41 27.43 1.79
N VAL A 851 16.40 28.15 1.26
CA VAL A 851 17.71 28.31 1.90
C VAL A 851 18.03 29.79 2.02
N PHE A 852 18.34 30.21 3.24
CA PHE A 852 18.84 31.54 3.56
C PHE A 852 20.29 31.47 3.99
N LEU A 853 21.15 32.20 3.28
CA LEU A 853 22.55 32.32 3.67
C LEU A 853 22.73 33.43 4.69
N ASN A 854 23.48 33.15 5.74
CA ASN A 854 23.84 34.10 6.78
C ASN A 854 25.04 34.95 6.33
N ASP A 855 25.22 36.13 6.94
CA ASP A 855 26.35 37.04 6.67
C ASP A 855 27.32 37.17 7.85
N GLY A 856 27.17 36.31 8.86
CA GLY A 856 27.95 36.28 10.09
C GLY A 856 27.62 37.42 11.08
N ALA A 857 26.70 38.32 10.72
CA ALA A 857 26.18 39.39 11.59
C ALA A 857 24.66 39.25 11.82
N GLY A 858 24.11 38.07 11.48
CA GLY A 858 22.71 37.70 11.55
C GLY A 858 21.82 38.19 10.40
N GLY A 859 22.40 38.75 9.34
CA GLY A 859 21.68 39.08 8.12
C GLY A 859 21.46 37.85 7.24
N PHE A 860 20.21 37.62 6.82
CA PHE A 860 19.88 36.50 5.93
C PHE A 860 19.54 36.96 4.51
N THR A 861 20.06 36.24 3.51
CA THR A 861 19.73 36.42 2.09
C THR A 861 19.15 35.13 1.50
N ASP A 862 17.98 35.20 0.88
CA ASP A 862 17.37 34.06 0.19
C ASP A 862 18.24 33.64 -1.01
N ALA A 863 18.77 32.41 -0.95
CA ALA A 863 19.59 31.79 -1.98
C ALA A 863 18.85 30.71 -2.77
N THR A 864 17.57 30.49 -2.53
CA THR A 864 16.74 29.41 -3.08
C THR A 864 16.81 29.33 -4.60
N GLU A 865 16.67 30.47 -5.29
CA GLU A 865 16.74 30.51 -6.76
C GLU A 865 18.16 30.20 -7.27
N ARG A 866 19.18 30.80 -6.65
CA ARG A 866 20.59 30.62 -7.04
C ARG A 866 21.04 29.17 -6.89
N LEU A 867 20.55 28.51 -5.83
CA LEU A 867 20.84 27.10 -5.53
C LEU A 867 20.03 26.11 -6.40
N GLY A 868 19.09 26.60 -7.23
CA GLY A 868 18.32 25.77 -8.16
C GLY A 868 17.06 25.13 -7.57
N LEU A 869 16.60 25.59 -6.40
CA LEU A 869 15.51 24.95 -5.64
C LEU A 869 14.11 25.50 -5.97
N ALA A 870 14.01 26.68 -6.58
CA ALA A 870 12.73 27.39 -6.79
C ALA A 870 11.65 26.58 -7.55
N GLY A 871 12.05 25.63 -8.41
CA GLY A 871 11.13 24.78 -9.17
C GLY A 871 10.56 23.57 -8.39
N LEU A 872 11.08 23.28 -7.20
CA LEU A 872 10.77 22.08 -6.41
C LEU A 872 9.67 22.35 -5.37
N SER A 873 8.61 23.07 -5.76
CA SER A 873 7.48 23.31 -4.86
C SER A 873 6.81 21.98 -4.48
N GLY A 874 6.75 21.65 -3.19
CA GLY A 874 6.27 20.34 -2.75
C GLY A 874 5.43 20.40 -1.49
N ARG A 875 4.96 19.23 -1.03
CA ARG A 875 4.38 19.07 0.31
C ARG A 875 5.43 18.52 1.25
N TRP A 876 6.45 19.32 1.52
CA TRP A 876 7.56 18.93 2.38
C TRP A 876 7.11 18.87 3.85
N ASN A 877 7.56 17.85 4.58
CA ASN A 877 7.22 17.67 5.99
C ASN A 877 8.43 17.93 6.90
N GLY A 878 9.57 17.29 6.66
CA GLY A 878 10.78 17.42 7.48
C GLY A 878 12.05 17.58 6.64
N ILE A 879 13.14 18.01 7.29
CA ILE A 879 14.43 18.26 6.66
C ILE A 879 15.58 17.75 7.54
N ALA A 880 16.54 17.02 6.97
CA ALA A 880 17.78 16.60 7.64
C ALA A 880 18.98 16.99 6.77
N ALA A 881 20.17 17.05 7.36
CA ALA A 881 21.40 17.40 6.65
C ALA A 881 22.57 16.49 7.05
N ALA A 882 23.29 15.97 6.06
CA ALA A 882 24.51 15.19 6.25
C ALA A 882 25.32 15.17 4.94
N ASP A 883 26.56 14.71 5.00
CA ASP A 883 27.43 14.53 3.82
C ASP A 883 27.18 13.15 3.19
N PHE A 884 26.12 13.02 2.37
CA PHE A 884 25.68 11.72 1.84
C PHE A 884 26.58 11.18 0.73
N ASN A 885 27.42 12.04 0.14
CA ASN A 885 28.34 11.69 -0.94
C ASN A 885 29.84 11.73 -0.55
N GLY A 886 30.14 12.07 0.71
CA GLY A 886 31.48 12.07 1.29
C GLY A 886 32.40 13.18 0.77
N ASP A 887 31.88 14.23 0.13
CA ASP A 887 32.69 15.31 -0.45
C ASP A 887 33.09 16.40 0.57
N GLY A 888 32.53 16.34 1.78
CA GLY A 888 32.77 17.28 2.87
C GLY A 888 31.81 18.46 2.92
N ARG A 889 30.82 18.55 2.03
CA ARG A 889 29.70 19.51 2.08
C ARG A 889 28.47 18.86 2.71
N GLN A 890 27.57 19.70 3.21
CA GLN A 890 26.30 19.23 3.71
C GLN A 890 25.30 19.14 2.55
N ASP A 891 24.78 17.94 2.34
CA ASP A 891 23.61 17.68 1.51
C ASP A 891 22.34 17.81 2.36
N LEU A 892 21.18 17.94 1.72
CA LEU A 892 19.89 18.00 2.41
C LEU A 892 19.02 16.79 2.04
N ALA A 893 18.26 16.25 2.98
CA ALA A 893 17.24 15.25 2.75
C ALA A 893 15.89 15.76 3.21
N LEU A 894 14.86 15.56 2.40
CA LEU A 894 13.51 16.06 2.63
C LEU A 894 12.50 14.92 2.63
N SER A 895 11.72 14.84 3.70
CA SER A 895 10.54 13.98 3.76
C SER A 895 9.31 14.71 3.20
N ALA A 896 8.41 13.96 2.59
CA ALA A 896 7.22 14.41 1.90
C ALA A 896 6.10 13.36 2.00
N TRP A 897 5.29 13.22 0.96
CA TRP A 897 4.09 12.36 0.98
C TRP A 897 4.24 11.05 0.19
N GLY A 898 5.27 10.92 -0.63
CA GLY A 898 5.47 9.77 -1.50
C GLY A 898 4.57 9.79 -2.74
N ASN A 899 4.40 8.62 -3.37
CA ASN A 899 3.59 8.46 -4.57
C ASN A 899 2.48 7.38 -4.45
N ASN A 900 2.29 6.77 -3.27
CA ASN A 900 1.12 5.93 -3.01
C ASN A 900 -0.07 6.75 -2.48
N LEU A 901 -0.59 7.66 -3.30
CA LEU A 901 -1.61 8.64 -2.91
C LEU A 901 -2.72 8.73 -3.95
N ASP A 902 -3.94 9.04 -3.49
CA ASP A 902 -5.06 9.42 -4.33
C ASP A 902 -4.95 10.89 -4.81
N LEU A 903 -3.80 11.22 -5.38
CA LEU A 903 -3.41 12.56 -5.84
C LEU A 903 -2.52 12.44 -7.08
N PRO A 904 -2.67 13.32 -8.08
CA PRO A 904 -1.72 13.39 -9.18
C PRO A 904 -0.37 13.90 -8.69
N SER A 905 0.70 13.56 -9.43
CA SER A 905 2.08 13.98 -9.11
C SER A 905 2.27 15.49 -9.06
N THR A 906 1.42 16.24 -9.77
CA THR A 906 1.28 17.69 -9.66
C THR A 906 -0.19 18.03 -9.48
N TYR A 907 -0.48 18.83 -8.46
CA TYR A 907 -1.83 19.31 -8.19
C TYR A 907 -1.81 20.64 -7.45
N SER A 908 -2.95 21.31 -7.42
CA SER A 908 -3.11 22.58 -6.73
C SER A 908 -4.22 22.51 -5.70
N VAL A 909 -4.11 23.36 -4.68
CA VAL A 909 -5.24 23.73 -3.83
C VAL A 909 -5.72 25.12 -4.20
N VAL A 910 -7.03 25.25 -4.41
CA VAL A 910 -7.72 26.53 -4.55
C VAL A 910 -8.36 26.85 -3.20
N HIS A 911 -8.07 28.03 -2.65
CA HIS A 911 -8.51 28.36 -1.30
C HIS A 911 -9.03 29.79 -1.15
N GLY A 912 -9.96 29.96 -0.21
CA GLY A 912 -10.60 31.24 0.10
C GLY A 912 -11.91 31.03 0.87
N ASP A 913 -12.55 32.11 1.29
CA ASP A 913 -13.86 32.07 1.96
C ASP A 913 -14.98 32.09 0.91
N PHE A 914 -15.38 30.90 0.40
CA PHE A 914 -16.28 30.80 -0.76
C PHE A 914 -17.75 31.00 -0.36
N ASN A 915 -18.13 30.59 0.84
CA ASN A 915 -19.48 30.71 1.38
C ASN A 915 -19.71 32.00 2.19
N ARG A 916 -18.65 32.77 2.50
CA ARG A 916 -18.65 34.04 3.26
C ARG A 916 -19.00 33.89 4.74
N ASP A 917 -18.57 32.80 5.36
CA ASP A 917 -18.76 32.55 6.80
C ASP A 917 -17.56 32.99 7.66
N GLY A 918 -16.48 33.47 7.04
CA GLY A 918 -15.25 33.91 7.70
C GLY A 918 -14.20 32.81 7.91
N VAL A 919 -14.49 31.58 7.47
CA VAL A 919 -13.59 30.42 7.41
C VAL A 919 -13.09 30.24 5.98
N TRP A 920 -11.87 29.75 5.79
CA TRP A 920 -11.38 29.42 4.45
C TRP A 920 -11.73 27.97 4.06
N ASP A 921 -12.24 27.83 2.85
CA ASP A 921 -12.43 26.57 2.15
C ASP A 921 -11.17 26.21 1.36
N VAL A 922 -10.96 24.91 1.15
CA VAL A 922 -9.82 24.38 0.37
C VAL A 922 -10.32 23.29 -0.55
N VAL A 923 -10.07 23.44 -1.85
CA VAL A 923 -10.46 22.46 -2.87
C VAL A 923 -9.25 22.05 -3.68
N GLU A 924 -8.98 20.75 -3.69
CA GLU A 924 -7.91 20.14 -4.49
C GLU A 924 -8.35 20.03 -5.96
N VAL A 925 -7.49 20.50 -6.87
CA VAL A 925 -7.73 20.48 -8.31
C VAL A 925 -6.52 19.92 -9.06
N ASP A 926 -6.79 19.28 -10.19
CA ASP A 926 -5.75 18.88 -11.14
C ASP A 926 -5.13 20.10 -11.85
N PRO A 927 -4.07 19.93 -12.66
CA PRO A 927 -3.47 21.04 -13.42
C PRO A 927 -4.44 21.74 -14.40
N GLY A 928 -5.50 21.06 -14.82
CA GLY A 928 -6.59 21.62 -15.65
C GLY A 928 -7.59 22.47 -14.85
N GLY A 929 -7.54 22.44 -13.52
CA GLY A 929 -8.46 23.13 -12.63
C GLY A 929 -9.75 22.37 -12.36
N TYR A 930 -9.81 21.07 -12.67
CA TYR A 930 -10.95 20.22 -12.32
C TYR A 930 -10.81 19.72 -10.88
N PRO A 931 -11.91 19.70 -10.09
CA PRO A 931 -11.88 19.13 -8.75
C PRO A 931 -11.40 17.68 -8.76
N LEU A 932 -10.52 17.32 -7.83
CA LEU A 932 -10.12 15.92 -7.64
C LEU A 932 -11.22 15.08 -6.97
N ARG A 933 -12.20 15.73 -6.34
CA ARG A 933 -13.30 15.09 -5.62
C ARG A 933 -14.64 15.31 -6.33
N GLY A 934 -15.55 14.35 -6.19
CA GLY A 934 -16.91 14.44 -6.69
C GLY A 934 -17.72 15.56 -6.02
N ARG A 935 -18.83 15.94 -6.65
CA ARG A 935 -19.70 17.05 -6.22
C ARG A 935 -20.13 16.94 -4.75
N ASP A 936 -20.52 15.74 -4.32
CA ASP A 936 -21.03 15.48 -2.98
C ASP A 936 -20.01 15.79 -1.88
N ALA A 937 -18.74 15.45 -2.10
CA ALA A 937 -17.67 15.73 -1.15
C ALA A 937 -17.44 17.23 -0.95
N LEU A 938 -17.81 18.07 -1.93
CA LEU A 938 -17.75 19.52 -1.81
C LEU A 938 -19.01 20.10 -1.18
N VAL A 939 -20.19 19.53 -1.45
CA VAL A 939 -21.48 20.09 -1.01
C VAL A 939 -21.91 19.63 0.38
N ARG A 940 -21.82 18.32 0.68
CA ARG A 940 -22.30 17.72 1.94
C ARG A 940 -21.76 18.38 3.20
N PRO A 941 -20.51 18.88 3.25
CA PRO A 941 -19.98 19.47 4.46
C PRO A 941 -20.59 20.85 4.82
N TRP A 942 -21.23 21.55 3.87
CA TRP A 942 -21.94 22.79 4.16
C TRP A 942 -23.39 22.49 4.63
N PRO A 943 -23.82 22.97 5.81
CA PRO A 943 -25.20 22.80 6.25
C PRO A 943 -26.17 23.39 5.22
N LEU A 944 -27.13 22.60 4.72
CA LEU A 944 -28.10 23.01 3.69
C LEU A 944 -28.95 24.25 4.08
N GLY A 945 -29.02 24.58 5.37
CA GLY A 945 -29.69 25.79 5.89
C GLY A 945 -28.82 27.06 5.90
N GLU A 946 -27.51 26.93 5.65
CA GLU A 946 -26.51 28.01 5.67
C GLU A 946 -25.76 28.13 4.34
N ALA A 947 -26.38 27.71 3.24
CA ALA A 947 -25.85 27.97 1.90
C ALA A 947 -25.77 29.49 1.68
N GLY A 948 -24.62 30.07 1.97
CA GLY A 948 -24.33 31.47 1.68
C GLY A 948 -24.53 31.76 0.20
N PRO A 949 -24.62 33.05 -0.18
CA PRO A 949 -24.96 33.46 -1.55
C PRO A 949 -24.01 32.98 -2.66
N GLY A 950 -22.90 32.31 -2.35
CA GLY A 950 -21.91 31.77 -3.30
C GLY A 950 -22.11 30.31 -3.73
N LEU A 951 -23.00 29.54 -3.09
CA LEU A 951 -23.13 28.08 -3.28
C LEU A 951 -24.30 27.54 -4.15
N PRO A 952 -25.36 28.29 -4.55
CA PRO A 952 -26.52 27.71 -5.22
C PRO A 952 -26.23 26.92 -6.51
N GLU A 953 -25.26 27.36 -7.31
CA GLU A 953 -24.92 26.71 -8.58
C GLU A 953 -24.36 25.30 -8.38
N LEU A 954 -23.45 25.14 -7.41
CA LEU A 954 -22.83 23.85 -7.07
C LEU A 954 -23.85 22.81 -6.54
N VAL A 955 -24.91 23.27 -5.87
CA VAL A 955 -25.98 22.38 -5.36
C VAL A 955 -26.95 21.96 -6.47
N THR A 956 -27.12 22.76 -7.52
CA THR A 956 -28.13 22.51 -8.58
C THR A 956 -27.57 21.88 -9.86
N VAL A 957 -26.26 21.91 -10.06
CA VAL A 957 -25.60 21.28 -11.22
C VAL A 957 -25.71 19.75 -11.17
N SER A 958 -25.91 19.12 -12.32
CA SER A 958 -25.90 17.65 -12.46
C SER A 958 -24.49 17.09 -12.20
N TYR A 959 -24.38 15.81 -11.87
CA TYR A 959 -23.07 15.18 -11.67
C TYR A 959 -22.27 15.17 -12.98
N ALA A 960 -22.92 14.87 -14.12
CA ALA A 960 -22.30 14.95 -15.43
C ALA A 960 -21.80 16.37 -15.78
N ASP A 961 -22.62 17.40 -15.55
CA ASP A 961 -22.21 18.79 -15.80
C ASP A 961 -21.08 19.25 -14.86
N PHE A 962 -21.08 18.78 -13.61
CA PHE A 962 -20.01 19.08 -12.65
C PHE A 962 -18.69 18.44 -13.09
N ALA A 963 -18.72 17.17 -13.52
CA ALA A 963 -17.55 16.44 -13.99
C ALA A 963 -16.90 17.11 -15.20
N ALA A 964 -17.71 17.63 -16.13
CA ALA A 964 -17.25 18.20 -17.39
C ALA A 964 -16.73 19.66 -17.30
N ARG A 965 -16.67 20.28 -16.12
CA ARG A 965 -16.33 21.70 -15.97
C ARG A 965 -15.25 21.95 -14.90
N PRO A 966 -14.28 22.86 -15.15
CA PRO A 966 -13.34 23.30 -14.13
C PRO A 966 -14.05 23.95 -12.93
N LEU A 967 -13.42 23.89 -11.75
CA LEU A 967 -13.98 24.40 -10.48
C LEU A 967 -14.49 25.84 -10.60
N ALA A 968 -13.76 26.72 -11.30
CA ALA A 968 -14.12 28.13 -11.44
C ALA A 968 -15.47 28.37 -12.16
N GLN A 969 -15.95 27.39 -12.94
CA GLN A 969 -17.27 27.47 -13.58
C GLN A 969 -18.37 26.92 -12.68
N SER A 970 -18.10 25.85 -11.92
CA SER A 970 -19.05 25.23 -10.98
C SER A 970 -19.17 25.99 -9.66
N LEU A 971 -18.13 26.76 -9.30
CA LEU A 971 -18.05 27.62 -8.13
C LEU A 971 -17.40 28.96 -8.53
N PRO A 972 -18.19 29.94 -9.03
CA PRO A 972 -17.67 31.22 -9.51
C PRO A 972 -16.84 32.00 -8.49
N ALA A 973 -17.10 31.82 -7.18
CA ALA A 973 -16.28 32.41 -6.10
C ALA A 973 -14.80 31.96 -6.16
N ALA A 974 -14.53 30.75 -6.67
CA ALA A 974 -13.18 30.21 -6.81
C ALA A 974 -12.42 30.77 -8.03
N ALA A 975 -13.08 31.50 -8.95
CA ALA A 975 -12.44 32.01 -10.17
C ALA A 975 -11.34 33.05 -9.90
N SER A 976 -11.44 33.79 -8.80
CA SER A 976 -10.44 34.80 -8.37
C SER A 976 -9.64 34.37 -7.14
N ALA A 977 -9.78 33.11 -6.72
CA ALA A 977 -9.15 32.58 -5.53
C ALA A 977 -7.65 32.33 -5.73
N GLN A 978 -6.91 32.32 -4.62
CA GLN A 978 -5.49 31.99 -4.62
C GLN A 978 -5.29 30.50 -4.84
N ARG A 979 -4.11 30.16 -5.40
CA ARG A 979 -3.70 28.80 -5.69
C ARG A 979 -2.32 28.53 -5.14
N LEU A 980 -2.15 27.38 -4.51
CA LEU A 980 -0.85 26.82 -4.16
C LEU A 980 -0.67 25.51 -4.92
N THR A 981 0.53 25.28 -5.45
CA THR A 981 0.81 24.13 -6.33
C THR A 981 1.98 23.33 -5.78
N ALA A 982 1.80 22.02 -5.67
CA ALA A 982 2.89 21.09 -5.48
C ALA A 982 3.29 20.52 -6.86
N SER A 983 4.53 20.72 -7.27
CA SER A 983 5.15 20.10 -8.46
C SER A 983 5.76 18.73 -8.16
N THR A 984 5.96 18.39 -6.88
CA THR A 984 6.41 17.06 -6.45
C THR A 984 5.84 16.68 -5.09
N LEU A 985 5.70 15.38 -4.86
CA LEU A 985 5.32 14.77 -3.58
C LEU A 985 6.37 13.78 -3.07
N LEU A 986 7.45 13.58 -3.83
CA LEU A 986 8.46 12.56 -3.56
C LEU A 986 9.40 12.98 -2.44
N HIS A 987 9.74 12.04 -1.56
CA HIS A 987 10.89 12.20 -0.66
C HIS A 987 12.16 12.34 -1.49
N THR A 988 13.01 13.31 -1.17
CA THR A 988 14.08 13.75 -2.08
C THR A 988 15.34 14.08 -1.30
N VAL A 989 16.49 13.68 -1.83
CA VAL A 989 17.81 14.14 -1.42
C VAL A 989 18.28 15.23 -2.38
N LEU A 990 18.83 16.30 -1.83
CA LEU A 990 19.40 17.44 -2.53
C LEU A 990 20.92 17.37 -2.33
N LEU A 991 21.63 16.90 -3.36
CA LEU A 991 23.09 16.79 -3.33
C LEU A 991 23.73 18.12 -3.70
N ALA A 992 24.59 18.63 -2.82
CA ALA A 992 25.36 19.84 -3.02
C ALA A 992 26.43 19.59 -4.09
N GLU A 993 26.40 20.36 -5.17
CA GLU A 993 27.31 20.20 -6.30
C GLU A 993 27.85 21.56 -6.76
N THR A 994 29.07 21.54 -7.31
CA THR A 994 29.64 22.73 -7.95
C THR A 994 29.22 22.77 -9.43
N GLY A 995 28.37 23.73 -9.79
CA GLY A 995 27.87 23.93 -11.14
C GLY A 995 28.91 24.44 -12.13
N GLN A 996 28.51 24.54 -13.41
CA GLN A 996 29.34 25.13 -14.47
C GLN A 996 29.64 26.59 -14.16
N GLY A 997 30.89 26.90 -13.78
CA GLY A 997 31.33 28.24 -13.40
C GLY A 997 31.78 28.37 -11.93
N GLY A 998 31.69 27.31 -11.13
CA GLY A 998 32.14 27.30 -9.73
C GLY A 998 31.06 27.69 -8.71
N GLU A 999 29.82 27.89 -9.14
CA GLU A 999 28.70 28.22 -8.25
C GLU A 999 28.14 26.98 -7.57
N LEU A 1000 27.80 27.08 -6.28
CA LEU A 1000 27.09 26.02 -5.54
C LEU A 1000 25.65 25.88 -6.02
N ARG A 1001 25.19 24.64 -6.25
CA ARG A 1001 23.81 24.28 -6.60
C ARG A 1001 23.43 22.95 -5.99
N PHE A 1002 22.13 22.69 -5.84
CA PHE A 1002 21.62 21.38 -5.44
C PHE A 1002 21.10 20.60 -6.64
N ARG A 1003 21.42 19.29 -6.70
CA ARG A 1003 20.77 18.32 -7.59
C ARG A 1003 19.77 17.50 -6.78
N ALA A 1004 18.50 17.55 -7.18
CA ALA A 1004 17.45 16.74 -6.57
C ALA A 1004 17.44 15.30 -7.10
N VAL A 1005 17.45 14.34 -6.19
CA VAL A 1005 17.40 12.90 -6.44
C VAL A 1005 16.28 12.30 -5.58
N PRO A 1006 15.21 11.75 -6.18
CA PRO A 1006 14.18 11.06 -5.42
C PRO A 1006 14.74 9.86 -4.65
N LEU A 1007 14.28 9.64 -3.42
CA LEU A 1007 14.60 8.44 -2.65
C LEU A 1007 13.97 7.18 -3.28
N PRO A 1008 14.48 5.96 -2.99
CA PRO A 1008 14.03 4.71 -3.59
C PRO A 1008 12.53 4.43 -3.45
N ALA A 1009 11.99 3.57 -4.32
CA ALA A 1009 10.55 3.24 -4.36
C ALA A 1009 9.98 2.83 -2.99
N GLY A 1010 10.74 2.07 -2.19
CA GLY A 1010 10.34 1.67 -0.84
C GLY A 1010 10.04 2.85 0.10
N ALA A 1011 10.79 3.95 -0.01
CA ALA A 1011 10.54 5.17 0.75
C ALA A 1011 9.25 5.88 0.32
N GLN A 1012 8.89 5.80 -0.96
CA GLN A 1012 7.77 6.53 -1.55
C GLN A 1012 6.39 5.86 -1.29
N ARG A 1013 6.37 4.68 -0.67
CA ARG A 1013 5.15 3.90 -0.34
C ARG A 1013 4.23 4.57 0.68
N SER A 1014 4.73 5.56 1.41
CA SER A 1014 3.97 6.26 2.44
C SER A 1014 4.49 7.67 2.65
N PRO A 1015 3.63 8.60 3.14
CA PRO A 1015 4.10 9.83 3.75
C PRO A 1015 5.10 9.57 4.86
N ALA A 1016 6.03 10.49 5.02
CA ALA A 1016 7.01 10.53 6.08
C ALA A 1016 7.06 11.94 6.65
N PHE A 1017 7.17 12.04 7.98
CA PHE A 1017 7.28 13.31 8.68
C PHE A 1017 8.70 13.46 9.21
N GLY A 1018 9.03 12.71 10.25
CA GLY A 1018 10.38 12.66 10.81
C GLY A 1018 11.38 12.12 9.81
N ILE A 1019 12.52 12.79 9.73
CA ILE A 1019 13.70 12.38 8.99
C ILE A 1019 14.93 12.72 9.82
N ALA A 1020 15.87 11.79 9.93
CA ALA A 1020 17.15 12.00 10.61
C ALA A 1020 18.26 11.27 9.86
N ALA A 1021 19.47 11.82 9.90
CA ALA A 1021 20.65 11.24 9.25
C ALA A 1021 21.65 10.75 10.30
N ALA A 1022 22.10 9.51 10.15
CA ALA A 1022 23.30 9.04 10.82
C ALA A 1022 23.87 7.79 10.13
N ASP A 1023 25.13 7.45 10.37
CA ASP A 1023 25.67 6.13 10.06
C ASP A 1023 25.07 5.07 11.02
N LEU A 1024 24.11 4.27 10.55
CA LEU A 1024 23.36 3.31 11.36
C LEU A 1024 23.98 1.91 11.35
N ASP A 1025 24.98 1.63 10.52
CA ASP A 1025 25.70 0.35 10.51
C ASP A 1025 27.19 0.43 10.83
N GLY A 1026 27.72 1.65 10.97
CA GLY A 1026 29.12 1.96 11.27
C GLY A 1026 30.06 1.75 10.08
N ASP A 1027 29.55 1.76 8.84
CA ASP A 1027 30.35 1.56 7.63
C ASP A 1027 31.09 2.81 7.13
N GLY A 1028 30.90 3.94 7.81
CA GLY A 1028 31.51 5.22 7.51
C GLY A 1028 30.77 6.03 6.45
N ASN A 1029 29.55 5.65 6.08
CA ASN A 1029 28.66 6.39 5.19
C ASN A 1029 27.41 6.86 5.97
N GLU A 1030 26.85 8.01 5.57
CA GLU A 1030 25.65 8.54 6.23
C GLU A 1030 24.37 7.90 5.68
N ASP A 1031 23.53 7.38 6.58
CA ASP A 1031 22.23 6.81 6.28
C ASP A 1031 21.07 7.78 6.60
N LEU A 1032 19.85 7.36 6.29
CA LEU A 1032 18.62 8.07 6.64
C LEU A 1032 17.62 7.16 7.36
N LEU A 1033 16.89 7.72 8.33
CA LEU A 1033 15.71 7.09 8.91
C LEU A 1033 14.46 7.95 8.68
N LEU A 1034 13.38 7.32 8.21
CA LEU A 1034 12.07 7.95 7.99
C LEU A 1034 11.04 7.47 9.02
N ALA A 1035 10.34 8.40 9.65
CA ALA A 1035 9.12 8.12 10.42
C ALA A 1035 7.89 8.22 9.50
N GLN A 1036 7.29 7.07 9.16
CA GLN A 1036 6.27 6.96 8.12
C GLN A 1036 4.84 6.79 8.65
N ASN A 1037 3.89 6.99 7.74
CA ASN A 1037 2.44 6.85 7.84
C ASN A 1037 1.70 8.13 8.23
N SER A 1038 0.48 8.26 7.71
CA SER A 1038 -0.45 9.32 8.07
C SER A 1038 -1.88 8.78 8.20
N TYR A 1039 -2.46 8.87 9.40
CA TYR A 1039 -3.83 8.41 9.68
C TYR A 1039 -4.84 9.58 9.64
N GLY A 1040 -4.36 10.80 9.32
CA GLY A 1040 -5.17 12.01 9.24
C GLY A 1040 -5.80 12.25 7.86
N GLY A 1041 -6.01 11.22 7.05
CA GLY A 1041 -6.54 11.32 5.69
C GLY A 1041 -7.96 11.91 5.62
N ARG A 1042 -8.52 12.00 4.41
CA ARG A 1042 -9.89 12.51 4.17
C ARG A 1042 -10.90 11.36 4.18
N PRO A 1043 -12.21 11.63 4.35
CA PRO A 1043 -13.24 10.62 4.07
C PRO A 1043 -13.01 9.96 2.70
N GLY A 1044 -13.18 8.63 2.63
CA GLY A 1044 -12.86 7.80 1.47
C GLY A 1044 -11.41 7.31 1.41
N THR A 1045 -10.45 8.11 1.86
CA THR A 1045 -9.01 7.74 1.94
C THR A 1045 -8.44 8.15 3.31
N PRO A 1046 -8.88 7.47 4.39
CA PRO A 1046 -8.62 7.92 5.75
C PRO A 1046 -7.19 7.66 6.23
N ARG A 1047 -6.50 6.68 5.64
CA ARG A 1047 -5.13 6.30 6.01
C ARG A 1047 -4.23 6.24 4.78
N TYR A 1048 -3.01 6.74 4.95
CA TYR A 1048 -1.87 6.51 4.07
C TYR A 1048 -0.84 5.76 4.89
N ASP A 1049 -0.95 4.45 4.89
CA ASP A 1049 -0.28 3.62 5.87
C ASP A 1049 0.56 2.50 5.23
N GLY A 1050 0.97 2.65 3.97
CA GLY A 1050 1.83 1.67 3.29
C GLY A 1050 3.21 1.45 3.95
N GLY A 1051 3.67 2.31 4.86
CA GLY A 1051 4.99 2.24 5.48
C GLY A 1051 5.00 1.58 6.86
N ARG A 1052 6.21 1.43 7.43
CA ARG A 1052 6.42 0.97 8.82
C ARG A 1052 7.55 1.70 9.54
N SER A 1053 7.84 2.93 9.11
CA SER A 1053 9.14 3.59 9.26
C SER A 1053 10.25 2.80 8.56
N LEU A 1054 11.27 3.51 8.08
CA LEU A 1054 12.21 2.90 7.13
C LEU A 1054 13.63 3.42 7.32
N TRP A 1055 14.57 2.49 7.41
CA TRP A 1055 16.00 2.77 7.25
C TRP A 1055 16.38 2.72 5.77
N LEU A 1056 17.08 3.75 5.34
CA LEU A 1056 17.66 3.91 4.03
C LEU A 1056 19.18 3.90 4.18
N ARG A 1057 19.82 2.78 3.83
CA ARG A 1057 21.28 2.63 3.87
C ARG A 1057 21.91 3.44 2.75
N GLY A 1058 22.83 4.33 3.07
CA GLY A 1058 23.59 5.15 2.13
C GLY A 1058 24.80 4.40 1.56
N ASP A 1059 25.12 4.65 0.28
CA ASP A 1059 26.33 4.08 -0.36
C ASP A 1059 27.56 5.00 -0.30
N GLY A 1060 27.45 6.13 0.39
CA GLY A 1060 28.47 7.19 0.44
C GLY A 1060 28.67 7.94 -0.87
N ARG A 1061 27.73 7.82 -1.83
CA ARG A 1061 27.74 8.52 -3.13
C ARG A 1061 26.42 9.25 -3.40
N GLY A 1062 25.59 9.40 -2.38
CA GLY A 1062 24.26 9.99 -2.47
C GLY A 1062 23.16 9.05 -2.98
N ASN A 1063 23.40 7.73 -3.08
CA ASN A 1063 22.35 6.75 -3.35
C ASN A 1063 21.96 6.01 -2.06
N PHE A 1064 20.72 5.52 -2.03
CA PHE A 1064 20.15 4.84 -0.87
C PHE A 1064 19.50 3.52 -1.25
N GLU A 1065 19.52 2.57 -0.33
CA GLU A 1065 18.79 1.29 -0.41
C GLU A 1065 17.81 1.18 0.75
N ALA A 1066 16.57 0.77 0.47
CA ALA A 1066 15.55 0.57 1.50
C ALA A 1066 15.77 -0.76 2.25
N VAL A 1067 16.08 -0.69 3.54
CA VAL A 1067 16.26 -1.87 4.40
C VAL A 1067 14.95 -2.17 5.13
N GLU A 1068 14.05 -2.87 4.45
CA GLU A 1068 12.69 -3.14 4.96
C GLU A 1068 12.71 -3.95 6.26
N ASN A 1069 13.56 -4.99 6.38
CA ASN A 1069 13.58 -5.94 7.49
C ASN A 1069 14.67 -5.63 8.55
N ALA A 1070 14.82 -4.35 8.93
CA ALA A 1070 15.86 -3.91 9.86
C ALA A 1070 15.57 -4.22 11.35
N GLY A 1071 14.35 -4.60 11.70
CA GLY A 1071 13.86 -4.70 13.09
C GLY A 1071 13.11 -3.44 13.58
N ILE A 1072 12.97 -2.42 12.73
CA ILE A 1072 12.16 -1.22 12.98
C ILE A 1072 10.77 -1.43 12.36
N ALA A 1073 9.71 -1.42 13.17
CA ALA A 1073 8.34 -1.65 12.70
C ALA A 1073 7.31 -0.77 13.44
N VAL A 1074 6.99 0.38 12.85
CA VAL A 1074 5.99 1.34 13.35
C VAL A 1074 4.82 1.45 12.39
N TYR A 1075 3.75 0.69 12.65
CA TYR A 1075 2.53 0.72 11.82
C TYR A 1075 1.64 1.93 12.08
N GLY A 1076 1.76 2.55 13.25
CA GLY A 1076 0.95 3.71 13.65
C GLY A 1076 1.36 5.01 12.99
N ASP A 1077 0.74 6.09 13.44
CA ASP A 1077 0.89 7.44 12.90
C ASP A 1077 2.20 8.11 13.38
N ALA A 1078 3.34 7.68 12.82
CA ALA A 1078 4.66 8.15 13.25
C ALA A 1078 4.90 9.62 12.87
N ARG A 1079 5.60 10.36 13.74
CA ARG A 1079 5.77 11.82 13.60
C ARG A 1079 7.21 12.28 13.66
N ALA A 1080 7.86 12.15 14.81
CA ALA A 1080 9.24 12.56 14.99
C ALA A 1080 10.16 11.34 15.06
N VAL A 1081 11.40 11.51 14.64
CA VAL A 1081 12.50 10.54 14.83
C VAL A 1081 13.69 11.30 15.41
N ALA A 1082 14.31 10.74 16.43
CA ALA A 1082 15.51 11.28 17.04
C ALA A 1082 16.54 10.16 17.33
N LEU A 1083 17.81 10.46 17.12
CA LEU A 1083 18.94 9.53 17.17
C LEU A 1083 19.85 9.87 18.36
N ALA A 1084 20.39 8.85 19.02
CA ALA A 1084 21.33 8.96 20.14
C ALA A 1084 22.16 7.68 20.30
N ASP A 1085 23.29 7.75 20.97
CA ASP A 1085 23.98 6.56 21.51
C ASP A 1085 23.45 6.28 22.92
N TYR A 1086 22.20 5.78 22.98
CA TYR A 1086 21.45 5.63 24.23
C TYR A 1086 22.16 4.71 25.22
N GLY A 1087 22.83 3.66 24.72
CA GLY A 1087 23.63 2.72 25.51
C GLY A 1087 25.08 3.16 25.80
N GLN A 1088 25.58 4.23 25.16
CA GLN A 1088 27.00 4.60 25.15
C GLN A 1088 27.94 3.48 24.72
N ASP A 1089 27.52 2.67 23.75
CA ASP A 1089 28.29 1.57 23.20
C ASP A 1089 28.92 1.91 21.84
N GLY A 1090 28.81 3.17 21.42
CA GLY A 1090 29.31 3.67 20.15
C GLY A 1090 28.40 3.32 18.98
N ARG A 1091 27.11 3.02 19.22
CA ARG A 1091 26.14 2.69 18.18
C ARG A 1091 24.96 3.64 18.24
N VAL A 1092 24.39 3.93 17.08
CA VAL A 1092 23.26 4.86 16.99
C VAL A 1092 21.95 4.09 17.18
N ASP A 1093 21.25 4.45 18.25
CA ASP A 1093 19.91 4.01 18.62
C ASP A 1093 18.84 5.00 18.14
N VAL A 1094 17.60 4.53 18.09
CA VAL A 1094 16.48 5.25 17.44
C VAL A 1094 15.32 5.43 18.41
N ALA A 1095 14.86 6.67 18.59
CA ALA A 1095 13.56 6.96 19.20
C ALA A 1095 12.56 7.52 18.18
N ILE A 1096 11.31 7.05 18.19
CA ILE A 1096 10.23 7.50 17.30
C ILE A 1096 8.98 7.88 18.11
N GLY A 1097 8.48 9.09 17.86
CA GLY A 1097 7.20 9.57 18.39
C GLY A 1097 6.03 9.09 17.54
N VAL A 1098 4.97 8.57 18.17
CA VAL A 1098 3.78 8.04 17.47
C VAL A 1098 2.52 8.73 18.00
N ASN A 1099 1.74 9.36 17.12
CA ASN A 1099 0.53 10.06 17.52
C ASN A 1099 -0.52 9.07 18.07
N GLY A 1100 -0.89 9.27 19.34
CA GLY A 1100 -1.87 8.44 20.05
C GLY A 1100 -1.36 7.03 20.37
N GLY A 1101 -0.07 6.74 20.15
CA GLY A 1101 0.54 5.42 20.30
C GLY A 1101 1.70 5.43 21.28
N ALA A 1102 2.28 4.24 21.52
CA ALA A 1102 3.49 4.10 22.31
C ALA A 1102 4.68 4.79 21.63
N THR A 1103 5.46 5.56 22.40
CA THR A 1103 6.78 6.01 21.92
C THR A 1103 7.64 4.78 21.69
N ARG A 1104 8.36 4.77 20.57
CA ARG A 1104 9.21 3.64 20.19
C ARG A 1104 10.68 3.94 20.48
N LEU A 1105 11.39 2.95 20.98
CA LEU A 1105 12.84 2.97 21.18
C LEU A 1105 13.42 1.67 20.61
N TYR A 1106 14.40 1.82 19.74
CA TYR A 1106 15.09 0.70 19.11
C TYR A 1106 16.58 0.76 19.40
N ARG A 1107 17.14 -0.32 19.92
CA ARG A 1107 18.56 -0.45 20.22
C ARG A 1107 19.29 -1.12 19.06
N ASN A 1108 20.42 -0.57 18.65
CA ASN A 1108 21.24 -1.10 17.57
C ASN A 1108 22.17 -2.21 18.06
N LEU A 1109 21.96 -3.43 17.57
CA LEU A 1109 22.68 -4.61 18.02
C LEU A 1109 23.89 -4.96 17.16
N ARG A 1110 23.99 -4.39 15.95
CA ARG A 1110 24.87 -4.92 14.90
C ARG A 1110 25.86 -3.93 14.31
N ALA A 1111 25.62 -2.63 14.46
CA ALA A 1111 26.54 -1.62 13.98
C ALA A 1111 27.96 -1.84 14.53
N ARG A 1112 28.95 -1.49 13.71
CA ARG A 1112 30.33 -1.39 14.19
C ARG A 1112 30.40 -0.17 15.12
N PRO A 1113 30.91 -0.32 16.35
CA PRO A 1113 31.08 0.83 17.23
C PRO A 1113 31.91 1.93 16.56
N GLY A 1114 31.36 3.14 16.52
CA GLY A 1114 32.01 4.34 16.02
C GLY A 1114 32.86 5.04 17.09
N LEU A 1115 33.43 6.18 16.73
CA LEU A 1115 34.04 7.12 17.66
C LEU A 1115 32.94 8.05 18.19
N ARG A 1116 32.60 7.96 19.48
CA ARG A 1116 31.71 8.92 20.13
C ARG A 1116 32.46 10.23 20.38
N VAL A 1117 31.87 11.35 20.00
CA VAL A 1117 32.42 12.70 20.22
C VAL A 1117 31.42 13.51 21.02
N SER A 1118 31.78 13.90 22.24
CA SER A 1118 30.86 14.54 23.19
C SER A 1118 31.34 15.93 23.61
N PRO A 1119 30.42 16.87 23.91
CA PRO A 1119 30.78 18.11 24.57
C PRO A 1119 31.19 17.83 26.04
N PRO A 1120 31.91 18.75 26.71
CA PRO A 1120 32.20 18.63 28.14
C PRO A 1120 30.94 18.49 29.00
N VAL A 1121 30.94 17.58 29.99
CA VAL A 1121 29.83 17.38 30.95
C VAL A 1121 29.79 18.54 31.95
N ARG A 1122 29.08 19.62 31.58
CA ARG A 1122 28.77 20.77 32.43
C ARG A 1122 27.63 21.60 31.83
N PRO A 1123 26.93 22.42 32.65
CA PRO A 1123 25.88 23.30 32.15
C PRO A 1123 26.35 24.22 31.02
N GLY A 1124 25.59 24.28 29.92
CA GLY A 1124 25.81 25.17 28.79
C GLY A 1124 26.84 24.71 27.75
N ALA A 1125 27.63 23.67 28.01
CA ALA A 1125 28.66 23.20 27.07
C ALA A 1125 28.07 22.64 25.77
N ALA A 1126 26.90 22.00 25.82
CA ALA A 1126 26.21 21.49 24.65
C ALA A 1126 25.82 22.61 23.67
N ALA A 1127 25.46 23.78 24.18
CA ALA A 1127 25.09 24.93 23.35
C ALA A 1127 26.29 25.49 22.58
N LEU A 1128 27.47 25.50 23.21
CA LEU A 1128 28.73 25.94 22.58
C LEU A 1128 29.23 25.00 21.47
N ALA A 1129 28.69 23.78 21.39
CA ALA A 1129 29.08 22.80 20.39
C ALA A 1129 28.21 22.88 19.12
N VAL A 1130 27.03 23.53 19.17
CA VAL A 1130 26.13 23.68 18.01
C VAL A 1130 26.83 24.45 16.90
N GLY A 1131 26.72 23.97 15.65
CA GLY A 1131 27.43 24.50 14.48
C GLY A 1131 28.85 23.93 14.31
N THR A 1132 29.34 23.11 15.24
CA THR A 1132 30.66 22.47 15.10
C THR A 1132 30.61 21.34 14.08
N ARG A 1133 31.49 21.40 13.08
CA ARG A 1133 31.66 20.35 12.07
C ARG A 1133 32.83 19.43 12.40
N LEU A 1134 32.58 18.13 12.35
CA LEU A 1134 33.47 17.05 12.73
C LEU A 1134 33.81 16.19 11.49
N ARG A 1135 35.09 15.86 11.33
CA ARG A 1135 35.56 14.89 10.32
C ARG A 1135 36.66 14.01 10.87
N VAL A 1136 36.48 12.69 10.80
CA VAL A 1136 37.54 11.74 11.14
C VAL A 1136 38.66 11.86 10.10
N ILE A 1137 39.90 11.95 10.56
CA ILE A 1137 41.11 11.80 9.74
C ILE A 1137 41.65 10.39 9.98
N TYR A 1138 41.64 9.57 8.94
CA TYR A 1138 42.20 8.22 8.99
C TYR A 1138 43.73 8.24 8.91
N ASP A 1139 44.39 7.14 9.30
CA ASP A 1139 45.84 6.99 9.28
C ASP A 1139 46.47 7.07 7.88
N ASP A 1140 45.69 6.76 6.84
CA ASP A 1140 46.03 6.95 5.43
C ASP A 1140 45.86 8.40 4.93
N GLY A 1141 45.36 9.30 5.78
CA GLY A 1141 45.13 10.71 5.49
C GLY A 1141 43.78 11.00 4.81
N ARG A 1142 42.94 10.00 4.55
CA ARG A 1142 41.57 10.19 4.07
C ARG A 1142 40.73 10.87 5.14
N LEU A 1143 39.80 11.72 4.72
CA LEU A 1143 38.77 12.30 5.59
C LEU A 1143 37.49 11.49 5.48
N GLY A 1144 36.82 11.26 6.61
CA GLY A 1144 35.44 10.77 6.64
C GLY A 1144 34.42 11.83 6.21
N PRO A 1145 33.13 11.46 6.18
CA PRO A 1145 32.03 12.38 5.94
C PRO A 1145 32.05 13.55 6.93
N ALA A 1146 31.59 14.71 6.47
CA ALA A 1146 31.34 15.85 7.32
C ALA A 1146 30.05 15.69 8.11
N ARG A 1147 30.14 15.79 9.44
CA ARG A 1147 28.99 15.79 10.33
C ARG A 1147 28.97 17.05 11.18
N GLU A 1148 27.81 17.65 11.34
CA GLU A 1148 27.65 18.90 12.10
C GLU A 1148 26.76 18.67 13.31
N ILE A 1149 27.14 19.25 14.45
CA ILE A 1149 26.32 19.24 15.66
C ILE A 1149 25.20 20.26 15.51
N ARG A 1150 23.95 19.83 15.61
CA ARG A 1150 22.77 20.69 15.40
C ARG A 1150 21.82 20.65 16.59
N MET A 1151 20.98 21.67 16.66
CA MET A 1151 19.89 21.76 17.63
C MET A 1151 18.56 22.00 16.92
N GLY A 1152 17.81 20.92 16.73
CA GLY A 1152 16.59 20.90 15.93
C GLY A 1152 16.86 20.46 14.49
N GLU A 1153 16.20 19.38 14.08
CA GLU A 1153 16.16 18.90 12.71
C GLU A 1153 14.95 17.98 12.48
N GLY A 1154 14.78 17.51 11.25
CA GLY A 1154 13.73 16.59 10.85
C GLY A 1154 12.34 17.24 10.93
N TYR A 1155 11.45 16.59 11.68
CA TYR A 1155 10.11 17.07 11.99
C TYR A 1155 9.91 17.04 13.50
N ARG A 1156 10.01 18.22 14.14
CA ARG A 1156 9.78 18.40 15.58
C ARG A 1156 10.68 17.50 16.44
N ALA A 1157 11.94 17.32 16.02
CA ALA A 1157 12.88 16.40 16.67
C ALA A 1157 14.23 17.05 16.98
N VAL A 1158 14.95 16.47 17.94
CA VAL A 1158 16.30 16.86 18.32
C VAL A 1158 17.11 15.60 18.62
N ASN A 1159 18.15 15.37 17.81
CA ASN A 1159 19.14 14.32 18.03
C ASN A 1159 20.04 14.65 19.23
N GLU A 1160 20.74 13.65 19.75
CA GLU A 1160 21.76 13.87 20.77
C GLU A 1160 22.86 14.81 20.23
N VAL A 1161 23.36 15.68 21.11
CA VAL A 1161 24.47 16.61 20.77
C VAL A 1161 25.77 15.85 20.57
N ALA A 1162 26.02 14.80 21.36
CA ALA A 1162 27.14 13.89 21.11
C ALA A 1162 26.93 13.15 19.79
N GLN A 1163 28.00 13.01 19.02
CA GLN A 1163 27.96 12.39 17.69
C GLN A 1163 28.69 11.06 17.71
N THR A 1164 28.10 10.04 17.11
CA THR A 1164 28.77 8.75 16.86
C THR A 1164 29.25 8.72 15.42
N LEU A 1165 30.56 8.76 15.23
CA LEU A 1165 31.20 8.77 13.91
C LEU A 1165 31.59 7.35 13.50
N GLY A 1166 30.91 6.77 12.53
CA GLY A 1166 31.29 5.47 12.00
C GLY A 1166 32.64 5.51 11.27
N LEU A 1167 33.37 4.40 11.36
CA LEU A 1167 34.79 4.34 10.97
C LEU A 1167 35.03 3.53 9.69
N GLY A 1168 34.04 2.78 9.18
CA GLY A 1168 34.16 2.00 7.94
C GLY A 1168 35.28 0.96 7.90
N GLY A 1169 35.85 0.62 9.06
CA GLY A 1169 37.03 -0.23 9.20
C GLY A 1169 38.37 0.49 9.03
N GLY A 1170 38.38 1.81 8.80
CA GLY A 1170 39.59 2.64 8.85
C GLY A 1170 40.07 2.86 10.29
N VAL A 1171 41.37 3.14 10.45
CA VAL A 1171 41.95 3.45 11.76
C VAL A 1171 41.96 4.98 11.94
N PRO A 1172 41.19 5.54 12.90
CA PRO A 1172 41.20 6.99 13.13
C PRO A 1172 42.56 7.41 13.71
N ALA A 1173 43.16 8.44 13.13
CA ALA A 1173 44.41 9.05 13.60
C ALA A 1173 44.17 10.40 14.28
N ALA A 1174 43.19 11.16 13.81
CA ALA A 1174 42.80 12.43 14.38
C ALA A 1174 41.34 12.76 14.05
N LEU A 1175 40.81 13.79 14.72
CA LEU A 1175 39.52 14.40 14.45
C LEU A 1175 39.75 15.86 14.04
N GLN A 1176 39.34 16.23 12.84
CA GLN A 1176 39.25 17.62 12.43
C GLN A 1176 37.97 18.22 13.02
N VAL A 1177 38.11 19.35 13.71
CA VAL A 1177 37.00 20.09 14.33
C VAL A 1177 36.98 21.47 13.69
N THR A 1178 35.91 21.83 13.00
CA THR A 1178 35.67 23.20 12.53
C THR A 1178 34.64 23.83 13.45
N TRP A 1179 35.03 24.82 14.22
CA TRP A 1179 34.15 25.58 15.12
C TRP A 1179 33.27 26.56 14.33
N PRO A 1180 32.15 27.01 14.91
CA PRO A 1180 31.41 28.16 14.40
C PRO A 1180 32.35 29.35 14.12
N GLY A 1181 32.17 30.03 12.99
CA GLY A 1181 33.08 31.07 12.50
C GLY A 1181 34.33 30.55 11.77
N GLY A 1182 34.42 29.24 11.51
CA GLY A 1182 35.38 28.64 10.57
C GLY A 1182 36.77 28.31 11.14
N VAL A 1183 36.98 28.42 12.46
CA VAL A 1183 38.27 28.05 13.08
C VAL A 1183 38.44 26.53 13.06
N VAL A 1184 39.56 26.04 12.53
CA VAL A 1184 39.84 24.60 12.41
C VAL A 1184 40.89 24.14 13.41
N ASP A 1185 40.53 23.17 14.25
CA ASP A 1185 41.41 22.43 15.14
C ASP A 1185 41.58 20.96 14.69
N THR A 1186 42.60 20.31 15.23
CA THR A 1186 42.83 18.87 15.01
C THR A 1186 43.18 18.20 16.32
N LEU A 1187 42.34 17.26 16.74
CA LEU A 1187 42.47 16.52 17.99
C LEU A 1187 43.02 15.13 17.69
N THR A 1188 44.07 14.70 18.38
CA THR A 1188 44.63 13.35 18.19
C THR A 1188 43.67 12.30 18.71
N VAL A 1189 43.40 11.26 17.92
CA VAL A 1189 42.60 10.11 18.31
C VAL A 1189 43.55 8.93 18.51
N THR A 1190 43.50 8.31 19.68
CA THR A 1190 44.30 7.10 19.92
C THR A 1190 43.59 5.87 19.35
N PRO A 1191 44.31 4.90 18.74
CA PRO A 1191 43.68 3.71 18.19
C PRO A 1191 42.87 2.93 19.25
N GLY A 1192 41.60 2.65 18.95
CA GLY A 1192 40.67 1.98 19.87
C GLY A 1192 40.09 2.87 20.97
N GLN A 1193 40.30 4.19 20.92
CA GLN A 1193 39.63 5.15 21.79
C GLN A 1193 38.12 5.18 21.48
N PRO A 1194 37.24 4.85 22.45
CA PRO A 1194 35.81 4.78 22.22
C PRO A 1194 35.15 6.16 22.20
N GLU A 1195 35.70 7.12 22.94
CA GLU A 1195 35.13 8.45 23.11
C GLU A 1195 36.19 9.55 23.12
N LEU A 1196 35.86 10.69 22.53
CA LEU A 1196 36.64 11.91 22.56
C LEU A 1196 35.77 13.10 23.03
N VAL A 1197 36.19 13.75 24.11
CA VAL A 1197 35.51 14.95 24.63
C VAL A 1197 36.10 16.20 23.96
N LEU A 1198 35.24 17.03 23.39
CA LEU A 1198 35.64 18.29 22.75
C LEU A 1198 36.20 19.29 23.79
N PRO A 1199 37.24 20.08 23.44
CA PRO A 1199 37.67 21.19 24.27
C PRO A 1199 36.68 22.37 24.20
N GLU A 1200 36.90 23.41 25.00
CA GLU A 1200 36.15 24.65 24.82
C GLU A 1200 36.50 25.31 23.47
N PRO A 1201 35.54 25.91 22.76
CA PRO A 1201 35.82 26.66 21.54
C PRO A 1201 36.86 27.76 21.80
N PRO A 1202 37.79 28.01 20.86
CA PRO A 1202 38.68 29.17 20.95
C PRO A 1202 37.84 30.46 20.85
N GLY A 1203 37.91 31.30 21.89
CA GLY A 1203 37.13 32.54 21.99
C GLY A 1203 37.75 33.76 21.34
#